data_AF-A0A9D8WI44-F1
#
_entry.id   AF-A0A9D8WI44-F1
#
_cell.length_a   1.000
_cell.length_b   1.000
_cell.length_c   1.000
_cell.angle_alpha   90.00
_cell.angle_beta   90.00
_cell.angle_gamma   90.00
#
_symmetry.space_group_name_H-M   'P 1'
#
loop_
_entity.id
_entity.type
_entity.pdbx_description
1 polymer ?
#
loop_
_entity_poly.entity_id
_entity_poly.type
_entity_poly.pdbx_seq_one_letter_code
_entity_poly.pdbx_strand_id
1 'polypeptide(L)'
;MMNKLLSASALGVVISVGFAGNAMAAPNPDATCRDGAGDNSLQCGTDADASGDESTAIGDEAEATGDSTVAVGNNSKATDDYATAVGEYAEATGYNSTALGNSAEATAQDSVALGADSEASGDQSTAIGRDSEASGLESLAVGEGAEALAAYATAIGQSAEASGLDSVAVGEDAEATGDYSTAIGESTEATGEWATALGNDTEALAEYSTAIGARAKIEANAESSTVVGESAYAAASEVVVVGQGASAYADHATVVGEDASVNEENGTAIGQSSYVSAEGGTAVGQNAEASAIDATALGRDASAGGLESTALGTLSSANQDQATAIGHSATATADDATAVGANAQATAENTTALGEGALATAFNATALGEEAEASGFESTALGTDSNATGDYATAIGDSATASNFGSTALGNDATASGEYALALGHEAQATADYATAVGESAAASGYNSTALGNTTKASGEDAVALGADARAEYDNSVAIGQGAQTLFANQFMFGSVSNTYTMPGITSAASQAAQTGDLAFVTTDANGNLASDGGSILNRLSETESALSNAEDAIADAQKVLSTPGQVLDGPETSTAINENATAIATVSSTVNRNQERIASAESSISGNTQSISLLNNRFETLGLQVDELATIVADNTEQIAANTAGIAIANAMAGSSWLQANETHAVTANWGHYDNTNAFAISATQRLDNNWSANMGVGFSPDEGKVGARAGVRLGW
;
A
#
# COMPACT_ATOMS: atom_id res chain seq x y z
N MET A 1 -14.61 66.37 -28.52
CA MET A 1 -14.07 67.66 -29.02
C MET A 1 -15.09 68.32 -29.94
N MET A 2 -15.20 69.65 -29.97
CA MET A 2 -16.10 70.40 -30.88
C MET A 2 -15.33 71.03 -32.05
N ASN A 3 -15.92 71.06 -33.26
CA ASN A 3 -15.64 71.90 -34.47
C ASN A 3 -16.02 71.09 -35.74
N LYS A 4 -16.59 71.60 -36.85
CA LYS A 4 -17.12 72.92 -37.33
C LYS A 4 -18.35 72.62 -38.21
N LEU A 5 -19.41 73.44 -38.33
CA LEU A 5 -19.53 74.84 -38.79
C LEU A 5 -19.22 75.14 -40.29
N LEU A 6 -20.29 75.06 -41.11
CA LEU A 6 -20.83 76.11 -42.01
C LEU A 6 -20.04 76.68 -43.22
N SER A 7 -20.62 76.49 -44.42
CA SER A 7 -20.81 77.50 -45.51
C SER A 7 -21.87 76.97 -46.50
N ALA A 8 -23.02 77.61 -46.78
CA ALA A 8 -23.26 78.83 -47.59
C ALA A 8 -22.98 78.65 -49.11
N SER A 9 -23.77 79.15 -50.09
CA SER A 9 -25.09 79.83 -50.09
C SER A 9 -25.54 80.17 -51.55
N ALA A 10 -26.83 80.53 -51.76
CA ALA A 10 -27.35 81.39 -52.87
C ALA A 10 -27.47 80.76 -54.30
N LEU A 11 -28.33 81.18 -55.25
CA LEU A 11 -29.52 82.09 -55.28
C LEU A 11 -30.40 81.88 -56.56
N GLY A 12 -31.65 82.35 -56.57
CA GLY A 12 -32.49 82.58 -57.78
C GLY A 12 -33.49 81.45 -58.13
N VAL A 13 -34.83 81.53 -58.09
CA VAL A 13 -35.90 82.58 -58.11
C VAL A 13 -36.46 82.93 -59.50
N VAL A 14 -37.78 82.66 -59.67
CA VAL A 14 -38.86 83.27 -60.52
C VAL A 14 -39.91 82.15 -60.77
N ILE A 15 -41.05 82.08 -60.04
CA ILE A 15 -42.34 82.78 -60.29
C ILE A 15 -42.92 82.38 -61.66
N SER A 16 -44.08 81.71 -61.83
CA SER A 16 -45.47 82.06 -61.43
C SER A 16 -46.43 80.92 -61.90
N VAL A 17 -47.62 80.57 -61.38
CA VAL A 17 -48.45 80.79 -60.15
C VAL A 17 -49.41 79.57 -60.05
N GLY A 18 -49.93 79.18 -58.88
CA GLY A 18 -51.00 78.17 -58.77
C GLY A 18 -51.66 78.06 -57.38
N PHE A 19 -52.59 78.96 -57.06
CA PHE A 19 -53.31 78.94 -55.78
C PHE A 19 -54.57 78.05 -55.83
N ALA A 20 -54.63 77.05 -54.96
CA ALA A 20 -55.87 76.50 -54.40
C ALA A 20 -55.64 76.38 -52.89
N GLY A 21 -56.39 77.12 -52.10
CA GLY A 21 -56.22 77.14 -50.64
C GLY A 21 -57.19 76.20 -49.95
N ASN A 22 -56.69 75.29 -49.11
CA ASN A 22 -57.47 74.77 -48.00
C ASN A 22 -57.42 75.81 -46.86
N ALA A 23 -58.55 75.99 -46.18
CA ALA A 23 -58.67 76.98 -45.12
C ALA A 23 -57.95 76.52 -43.84
N MET A 24 -57.39 77.46 -43.09
CA MET A 24 -57.22 77.28 -41.66
C MET A 24 -58.62 77.22 -41.03
N ALA A 25 -58.89 76.22 -40.20
CA ALA A 25 -60.16 76.12 -39.50
C ALA A 25 -60.35 77.31 -38.54
N ALA A 26 -61.60 77.74 -38.37
CA ALA A 26 -61.96 78.73 -37.35
C ALA A 26 -61.99 78.07 -35.95
N PRO A 27 -61.75 78.81 -34.86
CA PRO A 27 -61.90 78.27 -33.51
C PRO A 27 -63.34 77.82 -33.26
N ASN A 28 -63.52 76.59 -32.76
CA ASN A 28 -64.80 76.04 -32.35
C ASN A 28 -65.28 76.73 -31.05
N PRO A 29 -66.50 77.31 -30.99
CA PRO A 29 -66.99 77.98 -29.78
C PRO A 29 -67.40 77.03 -28.64
N ASP A 30 -67.54 75.73 -28.88
CA ASP A 30 -68.04 74.78 -27.86
C ASP A 30 -66.95 74.14 -26.98
N ALA A 31 -65.68 74.17 -27.39
CA ALA A 31 -64.54 73.67 -26.61
C ALA A 31 -64.30 74.54 -25.35
N THR A 32 -65.06 74.25 -24.30
CA THR A 32 -65.19 75.03 -23.08
C THR A 32 -65.37 74.07 -21.90
N CYS A 33 -64.63 74.27 -20.82
CA CYS A 33 -64.82 73.45 -19.62
C CYS A 33 -66.17 73.76 -18.96
N ARG A 34 -66.87 72.73 -18.51
CA ARG A 34 -68.23 72.74 -17.95
C ARG A 34 -68.30 71.77 -16.77
N ASP A 35 -69.32 71.91 -15.95
CA ASP A 35 -69.73 70.84 -15.02
C ASP A 35 -70.20 69.65 -15.87
N GLY A 36 -69.83 68.42 -15.49
CA GLY A 36 -70.16 67.20 -16.25
C GLY A 36 -71.57 66.65 -15.99
N ALA A 37 -71.73 65.34 -16.14
CA ALA A 37 -72.99 64.63 -15.94
C ALA A 37 -73.13 63.99 -14.55
N GLY A 38 -72.02 63.62 -13.90
CA GLY A 38 -71.99 63.21 -12.47
C GLY A 38 -71.92 64.41 -11.52
N ASP A 39 -72.31 64.23 -10.26
CA ASP A 39 -72.27 65.30 -9.24
C ASP A 39 -70.80 65.74 -8.99
N ASN A 40 -70.56 67.05 -8.92
CA ASN A 40 -69.23 67.66 -8.71
C ASN A 40 -68.14 67.30 -9.78
N SER A 41 -68.55 66.84 -10.96
CA SER A 41 -67.64 66.47 -12.06
C SER A 41 -67.17 67.65 -12.94
N LEU A 42 -66.02 67.49 -13.62
CA LEU A 42 -65.44 68.45 -14.57
C LEU A 42 -65.28 67.84 -15.97
N GLN A 43 -65.90 68.46 -16.98
CA GLN A 43 -65.87 68.02 -18.38
C GLN A 43 -65.22 69.11 -19.25
N CYS A 44 -64.15 68.81 -20.01
CA CYS A 44 -63.49 69.80 -20.87
C CYS A 44 -62.89 69.24 -22.16
N GLY A 45 -63.71 69.18 -23.21
CA GLY A 45 -63.30 68.81 -24.57
C GLY A 45 -64.49 68.76 -25.53
N THR A 46 -64.23 68.39 -26.78
CA THR A 46 -65.27 67.98 -27.75
C THR A 46 -65.60 66.52 -27.48
N ASP A 47 -66.87 66.19 -27.25
CA ASP A 47 -67.36 64.82 -27.04
C ASP A 47 -66.64 64.03 -25.91
N ALA A 48 -66.00 64.73 -24.97
CA ALA A 48 -65.62 64.17 -23.67
C ALA A 48 -66.86 63.79 -22.85
N ASP A 49 -66.76 62.81 -21.95
CA ASP A 49 -67.77 62.49 -20.94
C ASP A 49 -67.18 62.46 -19.54
N ALA A 50 -67.89 63.04 -18.58
CA ALA A 50 -67.54 63.02 -17.15
C ALA A 50 -68.82 62.65 -16.38
N SER A 51 -69.12 61.35 -16.38
CA SER A 51 -70.44 60.82 -15.98
C SER A 51 -70.46 60.08 -14.65
N GLY A 52 -69.30 59.74 -14.08
CA GLY A 52 -69.19 59.34 -12.67
C GLY A 52 -69.17 60.55 -11.72
N ASP A 53 -69.55 60.35 -10.46
CA ASP A 53 -69.53 61.40 -9.44
C ASP A 53 -68.08 61.77 -9.06
N GLU A 54 -67.81 63.04 -8.75
CA GLU A 54 -66.48 63.62 -8.48
C GLU A 54 -65.42 63.43 -9.61
N SER A 55 -65.83 63.01 -10.82
CA SER A 55 -64.94 62.72 -11.96
C SER A 55 -64.33 63.95 -12.66
N THR A 56 -63.26 63.76 -13.43
CA THR A 56 -62.63 64.81 -14.28
C THR A 56 -62.21 64.26 -15.64
N ALA A 57 -62.82 64.74 -16.73
CA ALA A 57 -62.43 64.44 -18.12
C ALA A 57 -61.91 65.70 -18.84
N ILE A 58 -60.67 65.68 -19.34
CA ILE A 58 -60.03 66.82 -20.02
C ILE A 58 -59.30 66.35 -21.29
N GLY A 59 -59.87 66.66 -22.45
CA GLY A 59 -59.39 66.27 -23.78
C GLY A 59 -60.58 66.03 -24.72
N ASP A 60 -60.38 66.14 -26.04
CA ASP A 60 -61.41 65.68 -26.98
C ASP A 60 -61.58 64.15 -26.81
N GLU A 61 -62.80 63.63 -26.81
CA GLU A 61 -63.12 62.19 -26.65
C GLU A 61 -62.56 61.55 -25.34
N ALA A 62 -62.33 62.34 -24.28
CA ALA A 62 -61.90 61.83 -22.97
C ALA A 62 -63.10 61.30 -22.15
N GLU A 63 -63.04 60.08 -21.61
CA GLU A 63 -64.12 59.41 -20.87
C GLU A 63 -63.73 59.22 -19.38
N ALA A 64 -64.48 59.81 -18.45
CA ALA A 64 -64.33 59.61 -17.00
C ALA A 64 -65.69 59.15 -16.42
N THR A 65 -65.93 57.84 -16.42
CA THR A 65 -67.28 57.26 -16.21
C THR A 65 -67.46 56.54 -14.87
N GLY A 66 -66.38 56.20 -14.17
CA GLY A 66 -66.40 55.69 -12.80
C GLY A 66 -66.38 56.81 -11.76
N ASP A 67 -66.77 56.52 -10.52
CA ASP A 67 -66.77 57.53 -9.46
C ASP A 67 -65.34 57.90 -9.04
N SER A 68 -65.09 59.17 -8.71
CA SER A 68 -63.78 59.74 -8.33
C SER A 68 -62.65 59.59 -9.38
N THR A 69 -63.00 59.44 -10.66
CA THR A 69 -62.05 59.18 -11.76
C THR A 69 -61.37 60.42 -12.34
N VAL A 70 -60.21 60.23 -12.99
CA VAL A 70 -59.48 61.29 -13.70
C VAL A 70 -59.01 60.80 -15.08
N ALA A 71 -59.55 61.36 -16.16
CA ALA A 71 -59.13 61.14 -17.55
C ALA A 71 -58.57 62.43 -18.17
N VAL A 72 -57.29 62.48 -18.55
CA VAL A 72 -56.64 63.68 -19.12
C VAL A 72 -55.79 63.36 -20.35
N GLY A 73 -56.34 63.61 -21.52
CA GLY A 73 -55.74 63.36 -22.84
C GLY A 73 -56.81 63.15 -23.92
N ASN A 74 -56.46 63.22 -25.21
CA ASN A 74 -57.40 62.81 -26.26
C ASN A 74 -57.60 61.29 -26.18
N ASN A 75 -58.86 60.83 -26.27
CA ASN A 75 -59.23 59.41 -26.14
C ASN A 75 -58.73 58.75 -24.83
N SER A 76 -58.46 59.53 -23.77
CA SER A 76 -58.13 58.96 -22.45
C SER A 76 -59.39 58.44 -21.75
N LYS A 77 -59.32 57.26 -21.11
CA LYS A 77 -60.46 56.61 -20.47
C LYS A 77 -60.16 56.21 -19.03
N ALA A 78 -60.98 56.64 -18.08
CA ALA A 78 -60.98 56.23 -16.69
C ALA A 78 -62.40 55.73 -16.33
N THR A 79 -62.66 54.43 -16.45
CA THR A 79 -64.04 53.92 -16.57
C THR A 79 -64.62 53.22 -15.34
N ASP A 80 -63.77 52.80 -14.41
CA ASP A 80 -64.14 52.14 -13.15
C ASP A 80 -63.72 53.01 -11.95
N ASP A 81 -64.25 52.76 -10.76
CA ASP A 81 -64.13 53.67 -9.63
C ASP A 81 -62.67 53.93 -9.22
N TYR A 82 -62.35 55.17 -8.88
CA TYR A 82 -61.03 55.70 -8.51
C TYR A 82 -59.93 55.63 -9.60
N ALA A 83 -60.25 55.17 -10.81
CA ALA A 83 -59.28 55.04 -11.89
C ALA A 83 -58.69 56.38 -12.38
N THR A 84 -57.41 56.39 -12.74
CA THR A 84 -56.68 57.58 -13.24
C THR A 84 -55.96 57.29 -14.55
N ALA A 85 -56.42 57.87 -15.66
CA ALA A 85 -55.80 57.80 -16.98
C ALA A 85 -55.28 59.17 -17.44
N VAL A 86 -53.98 59.28 -17.74
CA VAL A 86 -53.36 60.55 -18.15
C VAL A 86 -52.41 60.34 -19.33
N GLY A 87 -52.85 60.76 -20.52
CA GLY A 87 -52.12 60.64 -21.78
C GLY A 87 -53.05 60.46 -22.98
N GLU A 88 -52.52 60.64 -24.19
CA GLU A 88 -53.25 60.36 -25.44
C GLU A 88 -53.45 58.83 -25.55
N TYR A 89 -54.70 58.37 -25.68
CA TYR A 89 -55.10 56.95 -25.61
C TYR A 89 -54.73 56.20 -24.30
N ALA A 90 -54.57 56.89 -23.16
CA ALA A 90 -54.40 56.19 -21.87
C ALA A 90 -55.72 55.54 -21.40
N GLU A 91 -55.72 54.26 -21.03
CA GLU A 91 -56.91 53.51 -20.60
C GLU A 91 -56.72 52.90 -19.20
N ALA A 92 -57.33 53.50 -18.18
CA ALA A 92 -57.42 52.99 -16.81
C ALA A 92 -58.84 52.42 -16.58
N THR A 93 -59.02 51.12 -16.79
CA THR A 93 -60.35 50.49 -16.90
C THR A 93 -60.69 49.52 -15.78
N GLY A 94 -59.73 49.20 -14.90
CA GLY A 94 -59.98 48.46 -13.66
C GLY A 94 -60.15 49.36 -12.44
N TYR A 95 -60.91 48.90 -11.44
CA TYR A 95 -61.09 49.58 -10.15
C TYR A 95 -59.74 49.99 -9.51
N ASN A 96 -59.63 51.25 -9.10
CA ASN A 96 -58.44 51.87 -8.49
C ASN A 96 -57.15 51.77 -9.33
N SER A 97 -57.27 51.60 -10.66
CA SER A 97 -56.13 51.53 -11.59
C SER A 97 -55.51 52.90 -11.88
N THR A 98 -54.25 52.93 -12.35
CA THR A 98 -53.56 54.15 -12.79
C THR A 98 -52.75 53.92 -14.07
N ALA A 99 -53.12 54.60 -15.16
CA ALA A 99 -52.40 54.63 -16.43
C ALA A 99 -51.83 56.03 -16.71
N LEU A 100 -50.50 56.16 -16.89
CA LEU A 100 -49.83 57.45 -17.12
C LEU A 100 -48.82 57.38 -18.27
N GLY A 101 -49.30 57.71 -19.47
CA GLY A 101 -48.51 57.86 -20.70
C GLY A 101 -49.36 57.71 -21.97
N ASN A 102 -48.74 57.78 -23.14
CA ASN A 102 -49.43 57.57 -24.41
C ASN A 102 -49.69 56.08 -24.60
N SER A 103 -50.92 55.66 -24.87
CA SER A 103 -51.31 54.24 -24.96
C SER A 103 -51.02 53.40 -23.69
N ALA A 104 -50.94 54.02 -22.50
CA ALA A 104 -50.78 53.27 -21.26
C ALA A 104 -52.10 52.56 -20.89
N GLU A 105 -52.08 51.26 -20.65
CA GLU A 105 -53.26 50.46 -20.33
C GLU A 105 -53.15 49.84 -18.93
N ALA A 106 -54.08 50.16 -18.03
CA ALA A 106 -54.18 49.60 -16.68
C ALA A 106 -55.59 49.03 -16.49
N THR A 107 -55.75 47.74 -16.76
CA THR A 107 -57.08 47.14 -17.06
C THR A 107 -57.61 46.23 -15.95
N ALA A 108 -56.79 45.93 -14.94
CA ALA A 108 -57.12 45.05 -13.81
C ALA A 108 -57.24 45.81 -12.47
N GLN A 109 -57.71 45.14 -11.41
CA GLN A 109 -57.93 45.79 -10.11
C GLN A 109 -56.61 46.25 -9.49
N ASP A 110 -56.56 47.47 -8.94
CA ASP A 110 -55.37 48.04 -8.27
C ASP A 110 -54.09 48.09 -9.14
N SER A 111 -54.23 48.02 -10.47
CA SER A 111 -53.12 47.96 -11.43
C SER A 111 -52.47 49.33 -11.74
N VAL A 112 -51.17 49.35 -12.04
CA VAL A 112 -50.42 50.58 -12.35
C VAL A 112 -49.59 50.45 -13.62
N ALA A 113 -49.86 51.26 -14.65
CA ALA A 113 -49.11 51.35 -15.89
C ALA A 113 -48.47 52.76 -16.05
N LEU A 114 -47.16 52.83 -16.19
CA LEU A 114 -46.38 54.08 -16.20
C LEU A 114 -45.33 54.12 -17.32
N GLY A 115 -45.78 54.49 -18.51
CA GLY A 115 -44.94 54.88 -19.64
C GLY A 115 -45.73 54.93 -20.95
N ALA A 116 -45.04 55.02 -22.08
CA ALA A 116 -45.71 54.91 -23.38
C ALA A 116 -45.87 53.43 -23.74
N ASP A 117 -47.07 53.05 -24.17
CA ASP A 117 -47.43 51.70 -24.61
C ASP A 117 -47.17 50.62 -23.53
N SER A 118 -47.30 50.98 -22.24
CA SER A 118 -47.15 50.08 -21.09
C SER A 118 -48.49 49.43 -20.68
N GLU A 119 -48.52 48.13 -20.46
CA GLU A 119 -49.72 47.37 -20.07
C GLU A 119 -49.60 46.79 -18.65
N ALA A 120 -50.65 46.95 -17.83
CA ALA A 120 -50.83 46.33 -16.52
C ALA A 120 -52.22 45.66 -16.44
N SER A 121 -52.29 44.38 -16.80
CA SER A 121 -53.53 43.62 -16.97
C SER A 121 -53.71 42.44 -16.00
N GLY A 122 -52.77 42.25 -15.07
CA GLY A 122 -52.94 41.41 -13.88
C GLY A 122 -53.47 42.18 -12.65
N ASP A 123 -54.28 41.55 -11.80
CA ASP A 123 -54.74 42.18 -10.55
C ASP A 123 -53.54 42.52 -9.64
N GLN A 124 -53.53 43.73 -9.08
CA GLN A 124 -52.42 44.34 -8.31
C GLN A 124 -51.08 44.43 -9.07
N SER A 125 -51.07 44.31 -10.41
CA SER A 125 -49.81 44.36 -11.18
C SER A 125 -49.25 45.78 -11.32
N THR A 126 -47.96 45.90 -11.63
CA THR A 126 -47.28 47.19 -11.84
C THR A 126 -46.29 47.12 -13.00
N ALA A 127 -46.54 47.90 -14.05
CA ALA A 127 -45.69 48.07 -15.22
C ALA A 127 -45.13 49.51 -15.28
N ILE A 128 -43.80 49.65 -15.31
CA ILE A 128 -43.12 50.95 -15.30
C ILE A 128 -42.02 50.96 -16.38
N GLY A 129 -42.34 51.49 -17.55
CA GLY A 129 -41.43 51.57 -18.68
C GLY A 129 -42.12 51.86 -20.00
N ARG A 130 -41.34 51.92 -21.08
CA ARG A 130 -41.88 51.94 -22.45
C ARG A 130 -42.05 50.50 -22.90
N ASP A 131 -43.18 50.12 -23.48
CA ASP A 131 -43.51 48.73 -23.87
C ASP A 131 -43.41 47.72 -22.70
N SER A 132 -43.57 48.12 -21.43
CA SER A 132 -43.51 47.20 -20.29
C SER A 132 -44.87 46.52 -20.05
N GLU A 133 -44.89 45.19 -19.92
CA GLU A 133 -46.11 44.38 -19.70
C GLU A 133 -46.10 43.70 -18.31
N ALA A 134 -47.16 43.87 -17.53
CA ALA A 134 -47.39 43.19 -16.26
C ALA A 134 -48.77 42.49 -16.24
N SER A 135 -48.82 41.32 -16.88
CA SER A 135 -50.04 40.51 -17.10
C SER A 135 -50.31 39.48 -15.99
N GLY A 136 -49.36 39.29 -15.07
CA GLY A 136 -49.49 38.37 -13.93
C GLY A 136 -50.18 38.97 -12.70
N LEU A 137 -50.91 38.14 -11.95
CA LEU A 137 -51.41 38.49 -10.61
C LEU A 137 -50.25 38.91 -9.71
N GLU A 138 -50.33 40.09 -9.09
CA GLU A 138 -49.29 40.67 -8.21
C GLU A 138 -47.90 40.76 -8.88
N SER A 139 -47.81 40.83 -10.23
CA SER A 139 -46.54 40.89 -10.96
C SER A 139 -45.98 42.31 -11.13
N LEU A 140 -44.66 42.41 -11.33
CA LEU A 140 -43.91 43.67 -11.37
C LEU A 140 -42.96 43.71 -12.57
N ALA A 141 -43.23 44.59 -13.54
CA ALA A 141 -42.36 44.88 -14.68
C ALA A 141 -41.77 46.31 -14.57
N VAL A 142 -40.44 46.46 -14.57
CA VAL A 142 -39.77 47.76 -14.45
C VAL A 142 -38.58 47.88 -15.43
N GLY A 143 -38.82 48.52 -16.56
CA GLY A 143 -37.82 48.79 -17.61
C GLY A 143 -38.45 48.89 -19.00
N GLU A 144 -37.64 49.22 -20.01
CA GLU A 144 -38.14 49.21 -21.40
C GLU A 144 -38.32 47.75 -21.87
N GLY A 145 -39.51 47.40 -22.37
CA GLY A 145 -39.78 46.04 -22.82
C GLY A 145 -39.69 44.98 -21.72
N ALA A 146 -39.85 45.36 -20.44
CA ALA A 146 -39.86 44.39 -19.34
C ALA A 146 -41.21 43.66 -19.29
N GLU A 147 -41.18 42.33 -19.21
CA GLU A 147 -42.36 41.46 -19.32
C GLU A 147 -42.49 40.58 -18.07
N ALA A 148 -43.52 40.83 -17.24
CA ALA A 148 -43.81 40.08 -16.00
C ALA A 148 -45.15 39.32 -16.17
N LEU A 149 -45.08 38.22 -16.90
CA LEU A 149 -46.24 37.55 -17.52
C LEU A 149 -46.96 36.56 -16.58
N ALA A 150 -46.28 36.05 -15.56
CA ALA A 150 -46.81 35.05 -14.62
C ALA A 150 -47.12 35.62 -13.23
N ALA A 151 -47.91 34.88 -12.44
CA ALA A 151 -48.29 35.31 -11.09
C ALA A 151 -47.06 35.43 -10.18
N TYR A 152 -47.02 36.53 -9.41
CA TYR A 152 -45.92 36.95 -8.54
C TYR A 152 -44.57 37.20 -9.23
N ALA A 153 -44.52 37.14 -10.57
CA ALA A 153 -43.30 37.31 -11.34
C ALA A 153 -42.75 38.74 -11.26
N THR A 154 -41.42 38.88 -11.24
CA THR A 154 -40.73 40.18 -11.14
C THR A 154 -39.67 40.31 -12.23
N ALA A 155 -39.89 41.23 -13.19
CA ALA A 155 -38.97 41.58 -14.25
C ALA A 155 -38.43 43.01 -14.06
N ILE A 156 -37.12 43.19 -13.89
CA ILE A 156 -36.49 44.50 -13.66
C ILE A 156 -35.24 44.69 -14.54
N GLY A 157 -35.41 45.39 -15.65
CA GLY A 157 -34.35 45.69 -16.61
C GLY A 157 -34.90 45.96 -18.01
N GLN A 158 -34.05 46.25 -19.00
CA GLN A 158 -34.50 46.34 -20.38
C GLN A 158 -34.60 44.94 -20.97
N SER A 159 -35.76 44.61 -21.55
CA SER A 159 -36.08 43.26 -22.06
C SER A 159 -35.82 42.12 -21.07
N ALA A 160 -36.06 42.36 -19.78
CA ALA A 160 -36.16 41.30 -18.79
C ALA A 160 -37.52 40.59 -18.91
N GLU A 161 -37.53 39.27 -19.01
CA GLU A 161 -38.75 38.43 -19.04
C GLU A 161 -38.82 37.57 -17.78
N ALA A 162 -39.93 37.65 -17.05
CA ALA A 162 -40.26 36.78 -15.92
C ALA A 162 -41.64 36.14 -16.17
N SER A 163 -41.63 34.90 -16.66
CA SER A 163 -42.81 34.19 -17.19
C SER A 163 -43.05 32.82 -16.56
N GLY A 164 -42.19 32.37 -15.64
CA GLY A 164 -42.51 31.31 -14.68
C GLY A 164 -43.25 31.83 -13.43
N LEU A 165 -44.03 30.98 -12.76
CA LEU A 165 -44.68 31.28 -11.47
C LEU A 165 -43.63 31.67 -10.41
N ASP A 166 -43.87 32.74 -9.63
CA ASP A 166 -42.94 33.22 -8.59
C ASP A 166 -41.49 33.51 -9.10
N SER A 167 -41.31 33.70 -10.41
CA SER A 167 -40.00 33.90 -11.05
C SER A 167 -39.44 35.33 -10.90
N VAL A 168 -38.10 35.46 -10.95
CA VAL A 168 -37.41 36.75 -10.79
C VAL A 168 -36.34 36.94 -11.86
N ALA A 169 -36.52 37.92 -12.75
CA ALA A 169 -35.55 38.35 -13.75
C ALA A 169 -35.05 39.78 -13.45
N VAL A 170 -33.74 39.98 -13.30
CA VAL A 170 -33.14 41.29 -12.99
C VAL A 170 -31.87 41.56 -13.80
N GLY A 171 -32.01 42.30 -14.89
CA GLY A 171 -30.91 42.79 -15.74
C GLY A 171 -31.32 43.08 -17.19
N GLU A 172 -30.35 43.41 -18.04
CA GLU A 172 -30.55 43.53 -19.50
C GLU A 172 -30.67 42.12 -20.10
N ASP A 173 -31.71 41.85 -20.87
CA ASP A 173 -32.01 40.55 -21.49
C ASP A 173 -31.97 39.37 -20.49
N ALA A 174 -32.46 39.56 -19.25
CA ALA A 174 -32.56 38.48 -18.25
C ALA A 174 -33.87 37.69 -18.40
N GLU A 175 -33.80 36.37 -18.52
CA GLU A 175 -34.95 35.48 -18.77
C GLU A 175 -35.15 34.49 -17.60
N ALA A 176 -36.33 34.53 -16.97
CA ALA A 176 -36.75 33.65 -15.88
C ALA A 176 -38.07 32.93 -16.26
N THR A 177 -37.97 31.97 -17.19
CA THR A 177 -39.10 31.19 -17.73
C THR A 177 -39.49 29.98 -16.88
N GLY A 178 -38.61 29.50 -15.98
CA GLY A 178 -38.91 28.38 -15.09
C GLY A 178 -39.75 28.78 -13.87
N ASP A 179 -40.67 27.92 -13.42
CA ASP A 179 -41.39 28.13 -12.16
C ASP A 179 -40.39 28.17 -10.98
N TYR A 180 -40.55 29.15 -10.09
CA TYR A 180 -39.66 29.49 -8.97
C TYR A 180 -38.20 29.81 -9.36
N SER A 181 -37.94 30.13 -10.63
CA SER A 181 -36.59 30.44 -11.13
C SER A 181 -36.11 31.85 -10.74
N THR A 182 -34.79 32.07 -10.82
CA THR A 182 -34.17 33.38 -10.57
C THR A 182 -33.01 33.62 -11.53
N ALA A 183 -33.13 34.62 -12.39
CA ALA A 183 -32.12 35.09 -13.34
C ALA A 183 -31.67 36.51 -12.97
N ILE A 184 -30.38 36.72 -12.66
CA ILE A 184 -29.84 38.02 -12.26
C ILE A 184 -28.52 38.29 -12.99
N GLY A 185 -28.54 39.22 -13.95
CA GLY A 185 -27.37 39.60 -14.73
C GLY A 185 -27.71 40.13 -16.14
N GLU A 186 -26.66 40.41 -16.91
CA GLU A 186 -26.76 40.77 -18.34
C GLU A 186 -26.79 39.48 -19.18
N SER A 187 -27.88 39.21 -19.89
CA SER A 187 -28.11 37.97 -20.65
C SER A 187 -27.96 36.72 -19.76
N THR A 188 -28.88 36.54 -18.81
CA THR A 188 -28.90 35.36 -17.93
C THR A 188 -30.22 34.62 -18.06
N GLU A 189 -30.16 33.31 -18.32
CA GLU A 189 -31.30 32.43 -18.59
C GLU A 189 -31.49 31.43 -17.43
N ALA A 190 -32.67 31.41 -16.81
CA ALA A 190 -33.07 30.44 -15.78
C ALA A 190 -34.39 29.78 -16.17
N THR A 191 -34.31 28.68 -16.93
CA THR A 191 -35.46 28.09 -17.63
C THR A 191 -35.99 26.79 -17.00
N GLY A 192 -35.24 26.16 -16.09
CA GLY A 192 -35.68 25.00 -15.32
C GLY A 192 -36.47 25.36 -14.04
N GLU A 193 -37.30 24.42 -13.52
CA GLU A 193 -37.99 24.62 -12.23
C GLU A 193 -36.94 24.79 -11.11
N TRP A 194 -37.10 25.80 -10.24
CA TRP A 194 -36.14 26.19 -9.19
C TRP A 194 -34.72 26.58 -9.69
N ALA A 195 -34.52 26.79 -11.00
CA ALA A 195 -33.21 27.15 -11.54
C ALA A 195 -32.74 28.54 -11.08
N THR A 196 -31.45 28.67 -10.77
CA THR A 196 -30.82 29.96 -10.41
C THR A 196 -29.65 30.29 -11.33
N ALA A 197 -29.73 31.39 -12.08
CA ALA A 197 -28.65 31.94 -12.91
C ALA A 197 -28.19 33.31 -12.36
N LEU A 198 -26.89 33.47 -12.12
CA LEU A 198 -26.31 34.71 -11.58
C LEU A 198 -24.99 35.07 -12.26
N GLY A 199 -24.96 36.16 -13.04
CA GLY A 199 -23.71 36.63 -13.66
C GLY A 199 -23.87 37.51 -14.90
N ASN A 200 -23.44 36.97 -16.03
CA ASN A 200 -23.47 37.58 -17.36
C ASN A 200 -23.26 36.45 -18.37
N ASP A 201 -24.09 36.34 -19.42
CA ASP A 201 -23.97 35.24 -20.39
C ASP A 201 -24.10 33.88 -19.63
N THR A 202 -25.04 33.78 -18.68
CA THR A 202 -25.11 32.69 -17.66
C THR A 202 -26.39 31.86 -17.83
N GLU A 203 -26.27 30.54 -17.96
CA GLU A 203 -27.38 29.64 -18.28
C GLU A 203 -27.63 28.56 -17.19
N ALA A 204 -28.85 28.50 -16.66
CA ALA A 204 -29.32 27.47 -15.74
C ALA A 204 -30.59 26.79 -16.30
N LEU A 205 -30.40 25.78 -17.17
CA LEU A 205 -31.48 25.25 -18.00
C LEU A 205 -32.20 24.00 -17.42
N ALA A 206 -31.70 23.42 -16.33
CA ALA A 206 -32.23 22.19 -15.75
C ALA A 206 -32.97 22.41 -14.42
N GLU A 207 -33.85 21.48 -14.05
CA GLU A 207 -34.55 21.51 -12.76
C GLU A 207 -33.56 21.46 -11.58
N TYR A 208 -33.84 22.24 -10.52
CA TYR A 208 -33.03 22.39 -9.31
C TYR A 208 -31.56 22.81 -9.56
N SER A 209 -31.27 23.45 -10.69
CA SER A 209 -29.92 23.84 -11.07
C SER A 209 -29.47 25.20 -10.49
N THR A 210 -28.17 25.41 -10.35
CA THR A 210 -27.61 26.71 -9.91
C THR A 210 -26.30 27.03 -10.64
N ALA A 211 -26.33 28.00 -11.54
CA ALA A 211 -25.19 28.50 -12.31
C ALA A 211 -24.77 29.91 -11.85
N ILE A 212 -23.51 30.08 -11.45
CA ILE A 212 -22.98 31.34 -10.93
C ILE A 212 -21.64 31.68 -11.61
N GLY A 213 -21.59 32.80 -12.33
CA GLY A 213 -20.39 33.29 -13.00
C GLY A 213 -20.60 33.53 -14.51
N ALA A 214 -19.70 34.31 -15.10
CA ALA A 214 -19.82 34.67 -16.51
C ALA A 214 -19.60 33.45 -17.40
N ARG A 215 -20.54 33.09 -18.28
CA ARG A 215 -20.50 31.84 -19.06
C ARG A 215 -20.54 30.56 -18.23
N ALA A 216 -21.01 30.62 -16.99
CA ALA A 216 -21.41 29.40 -16.28
C ALA A 216 -22.66 28.82 -16.96
N LYS A 217 -22.62 27.54 -17.33
CA LYS A 217 -23.70 26.87 -18.07
C LYS A 217 -24.03 25.50 -17.49
N ILE A 218 -25.31 25.24 -17.30
CA ILE A 218 -25.89 23.94 -16.97
C ILE A 218 -26.85 23.56 -18.11
N GLU A 219 -26.54 22.49 -18.85
CA GLU A 219 -27.40 21.99 -19.93
C GLU A 219 -28.76 21.52 -19.41
N ALA A 220 -29.80 21.55 -20.25
CA ALA A 220 -31.19 21.29 -19.83
C ALA A 220 -31.46 19.87 -19.28
N ASN A 221 -30.52 18.94 -19.45
CA ASN A 221 -30.59 17.58 -18.94
C ASN A 221 -29.69 17.33 -17.71
N ALA A 222 -29.12 18.37 -17.11
CA ALA A 222 -28.16 18.30 -15.98
C ALA A 222 -28.85 18.65 -14.65
N GLU A 223 -29.87 17.88 -14.29
CA GLU A 223 -30.74 18.08 -13.12
C GLU A 223 -29.96 18.14 -11.80
N SER A 224 -30.43 18.94 -10.84
CA SER A 224 -29.85 19.09 -9.49
C SER A 224 -28.37 19.52 -9.42
N SER A 225 -27.85 20.11 -10.51
CA SER A 225 -26.42 20.46 -10.63
C SER A 225 -26.06 21.85 -10.13
N THR A 226 -24.84 22.02 -9.61
CA THR A 226 -24.29 23.31 -9.16
C THR A 226 -23.00 23.66 -9.91
N VAL A 227 -22.95 24.83 -10.55
CA VAL A 227 -21.82 25.31 -11.34
C VAL A 227 -21.40 26.72 -10.87
N VAL A 228 -20.12 26.90 -10.52
CA VAL A 228 -19.57 28.17 -10.00
C VAL A 228 -18.21 28.49 -10.63
N GLY A 229 -18.16 29.44 -11.58
CA GLY A 229 -16.92 29.89 -12.21
C GLY A 229 -17.13 30.66 -13.53
N GLU A 230 -16.06 31.25 -14.08
CA GLU A 230 -16.10 31.73 -15.47
C GLU A 230 -15.97 30.54 -16.43
N SER A 231 -16.85 30.44 -17.42
CA SER A 231 -16.86 29.33 -18.40
C SER A 231 -16.91 27.93 -17.77
N ALA A 232 -17.52 27.81 -16.58
CA ALA A 232 -17.72 26.53 -15.89
C ALA A 232 -18.96 25.81 -16.47
N TYR A 233 -18.91 24.48 -16.57
CA TYR A 233 -19.84 23.73 -17.42
C TYR A 233 -20.30 22.39 -16.82
N ALA A 234 -21.60 22.11 -16.93
CA ALA A 234 -22.20 20.81 -16.61
C ALA A 234 -23.13 20.32 -17.74
N ALA A 235 -22.86 19.11 -18.24
CA ALA A 235 -23.69 18.42 -19.25
C ALA A 235 -24.52 17.24 -18.70
N ALA A 236 -24.41 16.99 -17.40
CA ALA A 236 -24.84 15.77 -16.72
C ALA A 236 -25.34 16.05 -15.30
N SER A 237 -26.08 15.13 -14.69
CA SER A 237 -26.91 15.36 -13.50
C SER A 237 -26.19 15.08 -12.17
N GLU A 238 -26.71 15.69 -11.10
CA GLU A 238 -26.20 15.60 -9.72
C GLU A 238 -24.71 16.03 -9.58
N VAL A 239 -24.22 16.91 -10.45
CA VAL A 239 -22.80 17.33 -10.46
C VAL A 239 -22.51 18.60 -9.66
N VAL A 240 -21.29 18.72 -9.14
CA VAL A 240 -20.77 19.94 -8.49
C VAL A 240 -19.50 20.39 -9.22
N VAL A 241 -19.54 21.57 -9.81
CA VAL A 241 -18.46 22.14 -10.65
C VAL A 241 -18.04 23.51 -10.10
N VAL A 242 -16.79 23.67 -9.68
CA VAL A 242 -16.28 24.90 -9.07
C VAL A 242 -14.87 25.24 -9.58
N GLY A 243 -14.77 26.23 -10.47
CA GLY A 243 -13.51 26.67 -11.05
C GLY A 243 -13.69 27.34 -12.41
N GLN A 244 -12.69 28.10 -12.86
CA GLN A 244 -12.69 28.64 -14.23
C GLN A 244 -12.43 27.49 -15.22
N GLY A 245 -13.22 27.39 -16.29
CA GLY A 245 -13.13 26.30 -17.28
C GLY A 245 -13.48 24.89 -16.76
N ALA A 246 -13.83 24.74 -15.48
CA ALA A 246 -14.16 23.46 -14.85
C ALA A 246 -15.36 22.79 -15.55
N SER A 247 -15.24 21.50 -15.87
CA SER A 247 -16.21 20.81 -16.75
C SER A 247 -16.60 19.41 -16.25
N ALA A 248 -17.91 19.15 -16.12
CA ALA A 248 -18.46 17.81 -15.86
C ALA A 248 -19.29 17.32 -17.06
N TYR A 249 -18.95 16.14 -17.58
CA TYR A 249 -19.62 15.53 -18.74
C TYR A 249 -20.43 14.26 -18.41
N ALA A 250 -20.42 13.80 -17.15
CA ALA A 250 -21.11 12.58 -16.70
C ALA A 250 -21.65 12.72 -15.27
N ASP A 251 -22.63 11.87 -14.91
CA ASP A 251 -23.45 12.01 -13.72
C ASP A 251 -22.66 11.80 -12.40
N HIS A 252 -23.14 12.43 -11.32
CA HIS A 252 -22.58 12.38 -9.96
C HIS A 252 -21.13 12.90 -9.82
N ALA A 253 -20.62 13.60 -10.83
CA ALA A 253 -19.25 14.12 -10.86
C ALA A 253 -18.99 15.26 -9.87
N THR A 254 -17.82 15.24 -9.22
CA THR A 254 -17.31 16.36 -8.39
C THR A 254 -16.06 16.96 -9.03
N VAL A 255 -16.13 18.23 -9.44
CA VAL A 255 -15.10 18.92 -10.22
C VAL A 255 -14.71 20.24 -9.56
N VAL A 256 -13.50 20.38 -9.02
CA VAL A 256 -13.06 21.57 -8.27
C VAL A 256 -11.64 21.99 -8.65
N GLY A 257 -11.52 22.97 -9.56
CA GLY A 257 -10.24 23.54 -9.98
C GLY A 257 -10.31 24.26 -11.33
N GLU A 258 -9.32 25.12 -11.60
CA GLU A 258 -9.10 25.73 -12.92
C GLU A 258 -8.78 24.63 -13.95
N ASP A 259 -9.51 24.57 -15.06
CA ASP A 259 -9.44 23.50 -16.08
C ASP A 259 -9.61 22.05 -15.54
N ALA A 260 -10.25 21.86 -14.37
CA ALA A 260 -10.54 20.51 -13.86
C ALA A 260 -11.65 19.83 -14.69
N SER A 261 -11.55 18.53 -14.95
CA SER A 261 -12.56 17.82 -15.77
C SER A 261 -12.83 16.37 -15.36
N VAL A 262 -14.09 15.97 -15.44
CA VAL A 262 -14.57 14.58 -15.29
C VAL A 262 -15.39 14.19 -16.52
N ASN A 263 -14.98 13.11 -17.20
CA ASN A 263 -15.62 12.66 -18.44
C ASN A 263 -16.60 11.49 -18.27
N GLU A 264 -16.56 10.77 -17.14
CA GLU A 264 -17.26 9.49 -16.93
C GLU A 264 -17.86 9.44 -15.50
N GLU A 265 -18.87 8.60 -15.28
CA GLU A 265 -19.75 8.65 -14.09
C GLU A 265 -19.01 8.48 -12.76
N ASN A 266 -19.52 9.13 -11.70
CA ASN A 266 -19.00 9.09 -10.31
C ASN A 266 -17.57 9.64 -10.13
N GLY A 267 -16.96 10.25 -11.16
CA GLY A 267 -15.59 10.75 -11.09
C GLY A 267 -15.41 11.97 -10.18
N THR A 268 -14.26 12.05 -9.49
CA THR A 268 -13.89 13.17 -8.61
C THR A 268 -12.56 13.79 -9.06
N ALA A 269 -12.59 15.01 -9.60
CA ALA A 269 -11.44 15.79 -10.04
C ALA A 269 -11.25 17.05 -9.16
N ILE A 270 -10.20 17.12 -8.33
CA ILE A 270 -9.95 18.25 -7.42
C ILE A 270 -8.51 18.74 -7.56
N GLY A 271 -8.30 19.80 -8.36
CA GLY A 271 -7.01 20.43 -8.59
C GLY A 271 -6.98 21.23 -9.90
N GLN A 272 -5.99 22.12 -10.06
CA GLN A 272 -5.78 22.79 -11.35
C GLN A 272 -5.38 21.73 -12.40
N SER A 273 -6.17 21.63 -13.47
CA SER A 273 -6.05 20.62 -14.52
C SER A 273 -6.04 19.17 -14.01
N SER A 274 -6.75 18.87 -12.91
CA SER A 274 -7.01 17.48 -12.50
C SER A 274 -8.02 16.81 -13.45
N TYR A 275 -7.78 15.58 -13.85
CA TYR A 275 -8.55 14.90 -14.91
C TYR A 275 -8.97 13.48 -14.53
N VAL A 276 -10.24 13.15 -14.79
CA VAL A 276 -10.79 11.79 -14.68
C VAL A 276 -11.40 11.38 -16.03
N SER A 277 -10.96 10.25 -16.58
CA SER A 277 -11.42 9.74 -17.88
C SER A 277 -12.06 8.34 -17.82
N ALA A 278 -12.50 7.90 -16.64
CA ALA A 278 -13.11 6.60 -16.41
C ALA A 278 -14.01 6.59 -15.16
N GLU A 279 -14.97 5.66 -15.12
CA GLU A 279 -15.96 5.49 -14.06
C GLU A 279 -15.31 5.35 -12.67
N GLY A 280 -15.83 6.07 -11.67
CA GLY A 280 -15.36 6.03 -10.27
C GLY A 280 -13.98 6.65 -10.01
N GLY A 281 -13.26 7.11 -11.05
CA GLY A 281 -11.90 7.61 -10.92
C GLY A 281 -11.79 8.84 -10.01
N THR A 282 -10.76 8.86 -9.16
CA THR A 282 -10.51 9.95 -8.20
C THR A 282 -9.14 10.59 -8.44
N ALA A 283 -9.12 11.80 -8.99
CA ALA A 283 -7.92 12.58 -9.28
C ALA A 283 -7.86 13.84 -8.41
N VAL A 284 -6.95 13.89 -7.44
CA VAL A 284 -6.84 14.98 -6.46
C VAL A 284 -5.41 15.53 -6.42
N GLY A 285 -5.21 16.71 -6.99
CA GLY A 285 -3.92 17.38 -7.12
C GLY A 285 -3.79 18.13 -8.44
N GLN A 286 -2.85 19.08 -8.52
CA GLN A 286 -2.56 19.78 -9.77
C GLN A 286 -1.95 18.80 -10.79
N ASN A 287 -2.55 18.68 -11.96
CA ASN A 287 -2.31 17.64 -12.98
C ASN A 287 -2.42 16.19 -12.43
N ALA A 288 -3.26 15.93 -11.43
CA ALA A 288 -3.60 14.55 -11.06
C ALA A 288 -4.46 13.93 -12.17
N GLU A 289 -4.17 12.69 -12.56
CA GLU A 289 -4.89 11.97 -13.63
C GLU A 289 -5.33 10.58 -13.16
N ALA A 290 -6.63 10.29 -13.26
CA ALA A 290 -7.21 8.96 -13.08
C ALA A 290 -7.85 8.50 -14.40
N SER A 291 -7.11 7.68 -15.16
CA SER A 291 -7.43 7.36 -16.56
C SER A 291 -8.24 6.06 -16.74
N ALA A 292 -8.48 5.30 -15.67
CA ALA A 292 -9.09 3.97 -15.67
C ALA A 292 -10.08 3.77 -14.51
N ILE A 293 -10.93 2.74 -14.60
CA ILE A 293 -12.08 2.52 -13.70
C ILE A 293 -11.58 2.31 -12.26
N ASP A 294 -12.24 2.98 -11.31
CA ASP A 294 -11.90 2.99 -9.87
C ASP A 294 -10.45 3.45 -9.54
N ALA A 295 -9.73 4.02 -10.51
CA ALA A 295 -8.35 4.46 -10.33
C ALA A 295 -8.25 5.69 -9.41
N THR A 296 -7.31 5.69 -8.47
CA THR A 296 -7.13 6.76 -7.47
C THR A 296 -5.76 7.41 -7.60
N ALA A 297 -5.71 8.66 -8.07
CA ALA A 297 -4.51 9.49 -8.17
C ALA A 297 -4.58 10.67 -7.17
N LEU A 298 -3.80 10.62 -6.09
CA LEU A 298 -3.75 11.67 -5.05
C LEU A 298 -2.32 12.25 -4.95
N GLY A 299 -2.12 13.39 -5.61
CA GLY A 299 -0.88 14.16 -5.57
C GLY A 299 -0.67 15.01 -6.82
N ARG A 300 0.33 15.90 -6.75
CA ARG A 300 0.70 16.76 -7.88
C ARG A 300 1.44 15.93 -8.95
N ASP A 301 0.96 15.95 -10.19
CA ASP A 301 1.38 15.05 -11.27
C ASP A 301 1.25 13.55 -10.88
N ALA A 302 0.25 13.18 -10.07
CA ALA A 302 -0.04 11.76 -9.79
C ALA A 302 -0.82 11.14 -10.95
N SER A 303 -0.47 9.91 -11.36
CA SER A 303 -1.07 9.21 -12.52
C SER A 303 -1.50 7.81 -12.13
N ALA A 304 -2.80 7.52 -12.15
CA ALA A 304 -3.40 6.20 -11.94
C ALA A 304 -4.11 5.76 -13.23
N GLY A 305 -3.47 4.90 -14.01
CA GLY A 305 -3.83 4.62 -15.41
C GLY A 305 -4.33 3.20 -15.69
N GLY A 306 -4.39 2.32 -14.69
CA GLY A 306 -4.94 0.96 -14.80
C GLY A 306 -6.18 0.74 -13.94
N LEU A 307 -6.93 -0.34 -14.21
CA LEU A 307 -8.13 -0.73 -13.45
C LEU A 307 -7.80 -0.89 -11.96
N GLU A 308 -8.61 -0.29 -11.07
CA GLU A 308 -8.43 -0.34 -9.61
C GLU A 308 -7.05 0.17 -9.11
N SER A 309 -6.28 0.87 -9.95
CA SER A 309 -4.91 1.32 -9.63
C SER A 309 -4.86 2.49 -8.65
N THR A 310 -3.81 2.57 -7.82
CA THR A 310 -3.66 3.60 -6.79
C THR A 310 -2.30 4.29 -6.87
N ALA A 311 -2.27 5.59 -7.18
CA ALA A 311 -1.09 6.45 -7.19
C ALA A 311 -1.19 7.54 -6.11
N LEU A 312 -0.42 7.42 -5.02
CA LEU A 312 -0.45 8.34 -3.87
C LEU A 312 0.92 9.01 -3.66
N GLY A 313 1.07 10.23 -4.16
CA GLY A 313 2.30 11.00 -4.04
C GLY A 313 2.48 12.07 -5.13
N THR A 314 3.43 12.99 -4.93
CA THR A 314 3.86 13.86 -6.03
C THR A 314 4.68 13.05 -7.03
N LEU A 315 4.30 13.04 -8.31
CA LEU A 315 4.89 12.20 -9.37
C LEU A 315 4.74 10.68 -9.15
N SER A 316 3.80 10.21 -8.31
CA SER A 316 3.51 8.77 -8.21
C SER A 316 2.79 8.27 -9.47
N SER A 317 3.18 7.10 -9.99
CA SER A 317 2.66 6.55 -11.24
C SER A 317 2.29 5.08 -11.06
N ALA A 318 1.00 4.75 -11.23
CA ALA A 318 0.41 3.42 -11.16
C ALA A 318 -0.35 3.13 -12.46
N ASN A 319 0.34 2.63 -13.50
CA ASN A 319 -0.16 2.73 -14.88
C ASN A 319 -0.74 1.44 -15.46
N GLN A 320 -1.00 0.43 -14.63
CA GLN A 320 -1.46 -0.91 -15.02
C GLN A 320 -2.40 -1.50 -13.96
N ASP A 321 -3.05 -2.63 -14.24
CA ASP A 321 -4.20 -3.10 -13.47
C ASP A 321 -3.80 -3.55 -12.04
N GLN A 322 -4.58 -3.10 -11.06
CA GLN A 322 -4.34 -3.23 -9.61
C GLN A 322 -3.00 -2.66 -9.10
N ALA A 323 -2.24 -1.93 -9.95
CA ALA A 323 -0.94 -1.40 -9.57
C ALA A 323 -1.06 -0.35 -8.44
N THR A 324 -0.15 -0.40 -7.47
CA THR A 324 -0.14 0.47 -6.29
C THR A 324 1.21 1.18 -6.16
N ALA A 325 1.23 2.51 -6.31
CA ALA A 325 2.41 3.36 -6.20
C ALA A 325 2.23 4.42 -5.10
N ILE A 326 2.88 4.26 -3.95
CA ILE A 326 2.73 5.14 -2.78
C ILE A 326 4.08 5.77 -2.41
N GLY A 327 4.26 7.05 -2.73
CA GLY A 327 5.48 7.81 -2.43
C GLY A 327 5.79 8.88 -3.47
N HIS A 328 6.75 9.75 -3.17
CA HIS A 328 7.26 10.71 -4.15
C HIS A 328 8.00 9.96 -5.26
N SER A 329 7.57 10.11 -6.51
CA SER A 329 8.14 9.40 -7.67
C SER A 329 8.06 7.86 -7.56
N ALA A 330 7.15 7.32 -6.72
CA ALA A 330 6.88 5.88 -6.66
C ALA A 330 6.29 5.40 -7.99
N THR A 331 6.76 4.27 -8.50
CA THR A 331 6.51 3.82 -9.87
C THR A 331 6.10 2.35 -9.89
N ALA A 332 4.83 2.08 -10.16
CA ALA A 332 4.27 0.74 -10.38
C ALA A 332 3.73 0.65 -11.82
N THR A 333 4.39 -0.09 -12.70
CA THR A 333 4.15 -0.04 -14.16
C THR A 333 3.88 -1.40 -14.80
N ALA A 334 3.34 -2.34 -14.02
CA ALA A 334 2.93 -3.67 -14.43
C ALA A 334 1.77 -4.17 -13.56
N ASP A 335 1.05 -5.20 -14.02
CA ASP A 335 -0.13 -5.73 -13.34
C ASP A 335 0.23 -6.28 -11.95
N ASP A 336 -0.66 -6.06 -10.96
CA ASP A 336 -0.47 -6.43 -9.54
C ASP A 336 0.78 -5.82 -8.86
N ALA A 337 1.50 -4.89 -9.50
CA ALA A 337 2.77 -4.37 -8.99
C ALA A 337 2.59 -3.36 -7.84
N THR A 338 3.34 -3.54 -6.75
CA THR A 338 3.27 -2.68 -5.54
C THR A 338 4.60 -1.98 -5.29
N ALA A 339 4.66 -0.66 -5.46
CA ALA A 339 5.80 0.21 -5.15
C ALA A 339 5.45 1.16 -3.99
N VAL A 340 6.14 1.06 -2.85
CA VAL A 340 5.87 1.86 -1.65
C VAL A 340 7.16 2.44 -1.07
N GLY A 341 7.31 3.75 -1.17
CA GLY A 341 8.51 4.51 -0.80
C GLY A 341 8.83 5.59 -1.82
N ALA A 342 9.68 6.55 -1.46
CA ALA A 342 10.15 7.52 -2.45
C ALA A 342 11.05 6.82 -3.47
N ASN A 343 10.89 7.12 -4.76
CA ASN A 343 11.63 6.49 -5.87
C ASN A 343 11.54 4.95 -5.94
N ALA A 344 10.61 4.32 -5.21
CA ALA A 344 10.37 2.87 -5.26
C ALA A 344 9.85 2.46 -6.65
N GLN A 345 10.33 1.33 -7.17
CA GLN A 345 10.09 0.88 -8.54
C GLN A 345 9.69 -0.59 -8.58
N ALA A 346 8.44 -0.85 -8.95
CA ALA A 346 7.85 -2.17 -9.17
C ALA A 346 7.42 -2.28 -10.64
N THR A 347 8.31 -2.81 -11.50
CA THR A 347 8.22 -2.62 -12.96
C THR A 347 7.92 -3.89 -13.75
N ALA A 348 7.56 -4.98 -13.07
CA ALA A 348 7.16 -6.26 -13.68
C ALA A 348 5.95 -6.85 -12.94
N GLU A 349 5.23 -7.77 -13.59
CA GLU A 349 3.98 -8.32 -13.04
C GLU A 349 4.20 -8.98 -11.67
N ASN A 350 3.25 -8.80 -10.76
CA ASN A 350 3.25 -9.39 -9.41
C ASN A 350 4.50 -9.03 -8.56
N THR A 351 5.10 -7.85 -8.79
CA THR A 351 6.25 -7.37 -8.02
C THR A 351 5.87 -6.62 -6.74
N THR A 352 6.76 -6.65 -5.74
CA THR A 352 6.66 -5.80 -4.53
C THR A 352 8.00 -5.12 -4.26
N ALA A 353 8.02 -3.78 -4.25
CA ALA A 353 9.15 -2.95 -3.88
C ALA A 353 8.74 -2.02 -2.71
N LEU A 354 9.30 -2.24 -1.51
CA LEU A 354 8.94 -1.49 -0.30
C LEU A 354 10.19 -0.95 0.41
N GLY A 355 10.41 0.37 0.31
CA GLY A 355 11.58 1.10 0.81
C GLY A 355 11.89 2.33 -0.06
N GLU A 356 12.76 3.24 0.38
CA GLU A 356 13.29 4.28 -0.54
C GLU A 356 14.18 3.62 -1.58
N GLY A 357 13.96 3.93 -2.87
CA GLY A 357 14.78 3.40 -3.97
C GLY A 357 14.65 1.89 -4.23
N ALA A 358 13.81 1.18 -3.47
CA ALA A 358 13.58 -0.26 -3.62
C ALA A 358 13.17 -0.62 -5.06
N LEU A 359 13.75 -1.69 -5.61
CA LEU A 359 13.76 -1.99 -7.03
C LEU A 359 13.38 -3.46 -7.28
N ALA A 360 12.15 -3.71 -7.69
CA ALA A 360 11.65 -5.02 -8.10
C ALA A 360 11.30 -5.01 -9.60
N THR A 361 12.18 -5.58 -10.43
CA THR A 361 12.14 -5.38 -11.90
C THR A 361 11.87 -6.64 -12.72
N ALA A 362 11.67 -7.78 -12.05
CA ALA A 362 11.41 -9.07 -12.70
C ALA A 362 10.14 -9.73 -12.12
N PHE A 363 9.51 -10.60 -12.92
CA PHE A 363 8.25 -11.27 -12.56
C PHE A 363 8.32 -11.94 -11.18
N ASN A 364 7.28 -11.76 -10.35
CA ASN A 364 7.21 -12.24 -8.96
C ASN A 364 8.33 -11.74 -8.00
N ALA A 365 9.15 -10.75 -8.38
CA ALA A 365 10.27 -10.31 -7.55
C ALA A 365 9.81 -9.47 -6.34
N THR A 366 10.44 -9.70 -5.18
CA THR A 366 10.16 -8.98 -3.92
C THR A 366 11.40 -8.29 -3.38
N ALA A 367 11.40 -6.96 -3.31
CA ALA A 367 12.43 -6.13 -2.71
C ALA A 367 11.88 -5.37 -1.48
N LEU A 368 12.49 -5.57 -0.31
CA LEU A 368 12.07 -4.97 0.96
C LEU A 368 13.26 -4.40 1.73
N GLY A 369 13.50 -3.10 1.58
CA GLY A 369 14.60 -2.36 2.18
C GLY A 369 14.89 -1.06 1.43
N GLU A 370 15.66 -0.15 2.06
CA GLU A 370 16.27 1.01 1.40
C GLU A 370 17.31 0.52 0.38
N GLU A 371 17.22 0.99 -0.87
CA GLU A 371 18.05 0.56 -2.02
C GLU A 371 18.08 -0.98 -2.30
N ALA A 372 17.11 -1.74 -1.79
CA ALA A 372 17.01 -3.19 -2.04
C ALA A 372 16.67 -3.51 -3.50
N GLU A 373 17.42 -4.42 -4.15
CA GLU A 373 17.24 -4.84 -5.54
C GLU A 373 16.82 -6.33 -5.65
N ALA A 374 15.67 -6.59 -6.25
CA ALA A 374 15.22 -7.92 -6.67
C ALA A 374 14.98 -7.93 -8.19
N SER A 375 16.01 -8.29 -8.96
CA SER A 375 16.03 -8.16 -10.43
C SER A 375 16.08 -9.48 -11.19
N GLY A 376 16.15 -10.63 -10.49
CA GLY A 376 15.95 -11.96 -11.07
C GLY A 376 14.49 -12.45 -11.00
N PHE A 377 14.10 -13.39 -11.88
CA PHE A 377 12.76 -14.01 -11.87
C PHE A 377 12.48 -14.73 -10.54
N GLU A 378 11.33 -14.50 -9.90
CA GLU A 378 11.00 -15.08 -8.57
C GLU A 378 12.07 -14.83 -7.49
N SER A 379 12.82 -13.72 -7.59
CA SER A 379 13.85 -13.35 -6.62
C SER A 379 13.28 -12.66 -5.37
N THR A 380 14.02 -12.72 -4.26
CA THR A 380 13.67 -12.05 -3.00
C THR A 380 14.89 -11.36 -2.39
N ALA A 381 14.80 -10.05 -2.18
CA ALA A 381 15.77 -9.22 -1.47
C ALA A 381 15.12 -8.58 -0.22
N LEU A 382 15.72 -8.79 0.96
CA LEU A 382 15.19 -8.34 2.26
C LEU A 382 16.32 -7.76 3.13
N GLY A 383 16.37 -6.43 3.24
CA GLY A 383 17.41 -5.67 3.94
C GLY A 383 17.83 -4.43 3.14
N THR A 384 18.40 -3.43 3.82
CA THR A 384 19.04 -2.29 3.13
C THR A 384 20.20 -2.78 2.28
N ASP A 385 20.35 -2.23 1.07
CA ASP A 385 21.35 -2.64 0.06
C ASP A 385 21.31 -4.15 -0.32
N SER A 386 20.26 -4.89 0.04
CA SER A 386 20.16 -6.31 -0.28
C SER A 386 19.87 -6.53 -1.76
N ASN A 387 20.56 -7.49 -2.40
CA ASN A 387 20.61 -7.61 -3.84
C ASN A 387 20.45 -9.05 -4.32
N ALA A 388 19.38 -9.34 -5.06
CA ALA A 388 19.03 -10.64 -5.63
C ALA A 388 18.86 -10.56 -7.16
N THR A 389 19.97 -10.41 -7.90
CA THR A 389 19.94 -10.40 -9.38
C THR A 389 19.74 -11.78 -10.04
N GLY A 390 19.81 -12.87 -9.27
CA GLY A 390 19.68 -14.23 -9.81
C GLY A 390 18.22 -14.70 -9.89
N ASP A 391 17.87 -15.46 -10.93
CA ASP A 391 16.58 -16.16 -10.98
C ASP A 391 16.47 -17.14 -9.80
N TYR A 392 15.33 -17.12 -9.11
CA TYR A 392 15.05 -17.84 -7.85
C TYR A 392 16.04 -17.52 -6.71
N ALA A 393 16.78 -16.41 -6.78
CA ALA A 393 17.76 -16.05 -5.77
C ALA A 393 17.12 -15.42 -4.53
N THR A 394 17.71 -15.66 -3.36
CA THR A 394 17.24 -15.13 -2.07
C THR A 394 18.40 -14.43 -1.34
N ALA A 395 18.31 -13.11 -1.17
CA ALA A 395 19.21 -12.28 -0.39
C ALA A 395 18.49 -11.73 0.85
N ILE A 396 18.96 -12.07 2.05
CA ILE A 396 18.35 -11.63 3.31
C ILE A 396 19.45 -11.12 4.26
N GLY A 397 19.50 -9.81 4.47
CA GLY A 397 20.48 -9.12 5.30
C GLY A 397 20.94 -7.80 4.69
N ASP A 398 21.47 -6.92 5.53
CA ASP A 398 22.10 -5.65 5.14
C ASP A 398 23.29 -5.90 4.19
N SER A 399 23.27 -5.35 2.98
CA SER A 399 24.22 -5.65 1.88
C SER A 399 24.32 -7.15 1.47
N ALA A 400 23.33 -7.98 1.78
CA ALA A 400 23.33 -9.39 1.36
C ALA A 400 23.19 -9.52 -0.17
N THR A 401 24.00 -10.36 -0.82
CA THR A 401 24.11 -10.45 -2.28
C THR A 401 23.92 -11.89 -2.77
N ALA A 402 22.91 -12.15 -3.60
CA ALA A 402 22.58 -13.45 -4.20
C ALA A 402 22.45 -13.30 -5.74
N SER A 403 23.57 -13.38 -6.45
CA SER A 403 23.66 -12.87 -7.84
C SER A 403 23.37 -13.88 -8.95
N ASN A 404 23.10 -15.15 -8.62
CA ASN A 404 23.12 -16.25 -9.59
C ASN A 404 21.94 -17.22 -9.41
N PHE A 405 21.66 -18.08 -10.40
CA PHE A 405 20.47 -18.93 -10.41
C PHE A 405 20.38 -19.81 -9.15
N GLY A 406 19.26 -19.73 -8.43
CA GLY A 406 18.99 -20.48 -7.19
C GLY A 406 19.94 -20.19 -6.03
N SER A 407 20.70 -19.10 -6.08
CA SER A 407 21.65 -18.72 -5.01
C SER A 407 20.93 -18.18 -3.76
N THR A 408 21.48 -18.44 -2.58
CA THR A 408 20.90 -18.00 -1.29
C THR A 408 21.96 -17.38 -0.40
N ALA A 409 21.79 -16.11 -0.05
CA ALA A 409 22.62 -15.37 0.90
C ALA A 409 21.77 -14.94 2.11
N LEU A 410 22.15 -15.39 3.31
CA LEU A 410 21.44 -15.08 4.56
C LEU A 410 22.45 -14.61 5.63
N GLY A 411 22.50 -13.30 5.84
CA GLY A 411 23.44 -12.61 6.72
C GLY A 411 23.82 -11.25 6.15
N ASN A 412 24.22 -10.31 7.01
CA ASN A 412 24.79 -9.04 6.57
C ASN A 412 26.15 -9.29 5.88
N ASP A 413 26.38 -8.64 4.73
CA ASP A 413 27.52 -8.88 3.83
C ASP A 413 27.67 -10.34 3.33
N ALA A 414 26.62 -11.17 3.44
CA ALA A 414 26.63 -12.53 2.91
C ALA A 414 26.58 -12.50 1.37
N THR A 415 27.47 -13.23 0.70
CA THR A 415 27.62 -13.26 -0.76
C THR A 415 27.49 -14.69 -1.31
N ALA A 416 26.44 -14.97 -2.07
CA ALA A 416 26.26 -16.19 -2.84
C ALA A 416 26.28 -15.86 -4.35
N SER A 417 27.39 -16.16 -5.04
CA SER A 417 27.60 -15.77 -6.45
C SER A 417 27.75 -16.94 -7.43
N GLY A 418 27.69 -18.18 -6.96
CA GLY A 418 27.64 -19.38 -7.79
C GLY A 418 26.23 -19.92 -8.00
N GLU A 419 26.02 -20.73 -9.05
CA GLU A 419 24.76 -21.45 -9.29
C GLU A 419 24.43 -22.37 -8.09
N TYR A 420 23.21 -22.28 -7.54
CA TYR A 420 22.78 -22.98 -6.32
C TYR A 420 23.68 -22.78 -5.09
N ALA A 421 24.47 -21.71 -5.03
CA ALA A 421 25.37 -21.46 -3.90
C ALA A 421 24.61 -21.00 -2.64
N LEU A 422 25.06 -21.45 -1.46
CA LEU A 422 24.48 -21.11 -0.16
C LEU A 422 25.51 -20.41 0.73
N ALA A 423 25.28 -19.14 1.06
CA ALA A 423 26.04 -18.37 2.04
C ALA A 423 25.18 -18.05 3.28
N LEU A 424 25.60 -18.50 4.47
CA LEU A 424 24.85 -18.36 5.72
C LEU A 424 25.74 -17.84 6.86
N GLY A 425 25.65 -16.56 7.15
CA GLY A 425 26.44 -15.86 8.18
C GLY A 425 26.92 -14.48 7.73
N HIS A 426 27.37 -13.67 8.69
CA HIS A 426 28.04 -12.39 8.44
C HIS A 426 29.30 -12.59 7.58
N GLU A 427 29.50 -11.81 6.51
CA GLU A 427 30.61 -11.96 5.54
C GLU A 427 30.74 -13.37 4.88
N ALA A 428 29.74 -14.25 4.99
CA ALA A 428 29.81 -15.60 4.43
C ALA A 428 29.86 -15.56 2.89
N GLN A 429 30.77 -16.30 2.26
CA GLN A 429 31.08 -16.22 0.83
C GLN A 429 31.01 -17.59 0.16
N ALA A 430 29.96 -17.82 -0.63
CA ALA A 430 29.80 -19.01 -1.48
C ALA A 430 29.89 -18.58 -2.96
N THR A 431 31.12 -18.56 -3.49
CA THR A 431 31.43 -17.83 -4.74
C THR A 431 31.58 -18.71 -5.98
N ALA A 432 31.26 -19.99 -5.87
CA ALA A 432 31.38 -20.99 -6.92
C ALA A 432 30.15 -21.90 -6.95
N ASP A 433 29.91 -22.58 -8.06
CA ASP A 433 28.67 -23.34 -8.26
C ASP A 433 28.59 -24.53 -7.29
N TYR A 434 27.40 -24.76 -6.75
CA TYR A 434 27.08 -25.71 -5.67
C TYR A 434 27.87 -25.51 -4.37
N ALA A 435 28.53 -24.36 -4.19
CA ALA A 435 29.31 -24.08 -2.98
C ALA A 435 28.42 -23.77 -1.76
N THR A 436 28.81 -24.27 -0.59
CA THR A 436 28.10 -24.05 0.69
C THR A 436 29.04 -23.45 1.73
N ALA A 437 28.83 -22.18 2.11
CA ALA A 437 29.56 -21.46 3.14
C ALA A 437 28.65 -21.14 4.34
N VAL A 438 29.01 -21.61 5.53
CA VAL A 438 28.19 -21.48 6.74
C VAL A 438 29.05 -21.09 7.95
N GLY A 439 28.83 -19.89 8.47
CA GLY A 439 29.60 -19.29 9.57
C GLY A 439 30.08 -17.88 9.25
N GLU A 440 30.43 -17.10 10.26
CA GLU A 440 31.02 -15.76 10.05
C GLU A 440 32.35 -15.87 9.30
N SER A 441 32.47 -15.10 8.22
CA SER A 441 33.62 -15.06 7.31
C SER A 441 34.01 -16.44 6.72
N ALA A 442 33.04 -17.36 6.58
CA ALA A 442 33.25 -18.66 5.95
C ALA A 442 33.33 -18.51 4.42
N ALA A 443 34.28 -19.18 3.76
CA ALA A 443 34.54 -19.03 2.33
C ALA A 443 34.57 -20.39 1.59
N ALA A 444 33.54 -20.65 0.78
CA ALA A 444 33.46 -21.76 -0.16
C ALA A 444 33.63 -21.22 -1.60
N SER A 445 34.83 -21.35 -2.16
CA SER A 445 35.22 -20.75 -3.44
C SER A 445 35.68 -21.77 -4.49
N GLY A 446 35.50 -23.06 -4.24
CA GLY A 446 35.69 -24.13 -5.21
C GLY A 446 34.34 -24.70 -5.68
N TYR A 447 34.30 -25.24 -6.90
CA TYR A 447 33.12 -25.93 -7.41
C TYR A 447 32.75 -27.10 -6.47
N ASN A 448 31.46 -27.21 -6.11
CA ASN A 448 30.93 -28.23 -5.20
C ASN A 448 31.63 -28.28 -3.82
N SER A 449 32.19 -27.15 -3.36
CA SER A 449 32.93 -27.06 -2.09
C SER A 449 32.04 -26.75 -0.87
N THR A 450 32.44 -27.20 0.31
CA THR A 450 31.71 -26.96 1.58
C THR A 450 32.65 -26.37 2.64
N ALA A 451 32.28 -25.22 3.20
CA ALA A 451 33.00 -24.49 4.24
C ALA A 451 32.06 -24.25 5.44
N LEU A 452 32.12 -25.12 6.46
CA LEU A 452 31.27 -25.04 7.66
C LEU A 452 32.11 -24.69 8.91
N GLY A 453 32.07 -23.42 9.33
CA GLY A 453 32.79 -22.89 10.49
C GLY A 453 33.24 -21.44 10.30
N ASN A 454 33.47 -20.74 11.42
CA ASN A 454 34.04 -19.40 11.42
C ASN A 454 35.42 -19.36 10.74
N THR A 455 35.70 -18.32 9.94
CA THR A 455 36.97 -18.12 9.19
C THR A 455 37.45 -19.32 8.34
N THR A 456 36.56 -20.27 8.05
CA THR A 456 36.90 -21.54 7.40
C THR A 456 36.90 -21.39 5.88
N LYS A 457 37.77 -22.13 5.19
CA LYS A 457 37.99 -21.96 3.75
C LYS A 457 38.04 -23.30 3.01
N ALA A 458 37.16 -23.48 2.04
CA ALA A 458 37.23 -24.55 1.04
C ALA A 458 37.38 -23.91 -0.35
N SER A 459 38.52 -24.13 -1.02
CA SER A 459 38.84 -23.46 -2.29
C SER A 459 39.41 -24.37 -3.39
N GLY A 460 39.42 -25.68 -3.17
CA GLY A 460 39.58 -26.66 -4.26
C GLY A 460 38.24 -27.17 -4.77
N GLU A 461 38.23 -27.78 -5.95
CA GLU A 461 37.07 -28.53 -6.46
C GLU A 461 36.75 -29.70 -5.51
N ASP A 462 35.47 -30.00 -5.24
CA ASP A 462 35.00 -31.03 -4.28
C ASP A 462 35.58 -30.91 -2.85
N ALA A 463 36.10 -29.73 -2.45
CA ALA A 463 36.81 -29.56 -1.18
C ALA A 463 35.86 -29.36 0.02
N VAL A 464 36.19 -29.95 1.18
CA VAL A 464 35.36 -29.86 2.40
C VAL A 464 36.19 -29.38 3.61
N ALA A 465 35.91 -28.17 4.10
CA ALA A 465 36.46 -27.60 5.32
C ALA A 465 35.38 -27.57 6.43
N LEU A 466 35.70 -28.16 7.60
CA LEU A 466 34.78 -28.29 8.73
C LEU A 466 35.48 -27.93 10.05
N GLY A 467 34.99 -26.86 10.70
CA GLY A 467 35.56 -26.30 11.93
C GLY A 467 36.20 -24.93 11.71
N ALA A 468 36.41 -24.17 12.79
CA ALA A 468 36.97 -22.82 12.69
C ALA A 468 38.40 -22.84 12.14
N ASP A 469 38.79 -21.86 11.32
CA ASP A 469 40.09 -21.79 10.64
C ASP A 469 40.48 -23.01 9.78
N ALA A 470 39.59 -23.96 9.47
CA ALA A 470 39.92 -25.11 8.65
C ALA A 470 40.14 -24.68 7.18
N ARG A 471 41.06 -25.35 6.47
CA ARG A 471 41.56 -24.95 5.15
C ARG A 471 41.68 -26.16 4.23
N ALA A 472 40.68 -26.34 3.37
CA ALA A 472 40.66 -27.33 2.29
C ALA A 472 40.95 -26.62 0.96
N GLU A 473 42.22 -26.30 0.71
CA GLU A 473 42.64 -25.38 -0.37
C GLU A 473 43.05 -26.11 -1.68
N TYR A 474 42.79 -27.42 -1.76
CA TYR A 474 43.18 -28.29 -2.87
C TYR A 474 42.04 -29.22 -3.29
N ASP A 475 42.05 -29.67 -4.55
CA ASP A 475 40.96 -30.46 -5.15
C ASP A 475 40.77 -31.82 -4.48
N ASN A 476 39.51 -32.25 -4.31
CA ASN A 476 39.10 -33.47 -3.63
C ASN A 476 39.75 -33.62 -2.23
N SER A 477 39.98 -32.50 -1.52
CA SER A 477 40.65 -32.49 -0.21
C SER A 477 39.70 -32.11 0.93
N VAL A 478 39.91 -32.73 2.09
CA VAL A 478 39.00 -32.67 3.24
C VAL A 478 39.79 -32.26 4.48
N ALA A 479 39.38 -31.18 5.16
CA ALA A 479 39.98 -30.65 6.37
C ALA A 479 38.94 -30.61 7.51
N ILE A 480 39.02 -31.54 8.46
CA ILE A 480 38.04 -31.68 9.55
C ILE A 480 38.70 -31.41 10.91
N GLY A 481 38.42 -30.25 11.51
CA GLY A 481 38.89 -29.83 12.83
C GLY A 481 39.42 -28.39 12.84
N GLN A 482 39.46 -27.75 14.01
CA GLN A 482 39.96 -26.38 14.13
C GLN A 482 41.41 -26.28 13.63
N GLY A 483 41.67 -25.35 12.71
CA GLY A 483 42.98 -25.14 12.10
C GLY A 483 43.53 -26.31 11.28
N ALA A 484 42.72 -27.30 10.89
CA ALA A 484 43.13 -28.37 9.98
C ALA A 484 43.43 -27.79 8.58
N GLN A 485 44.56 -28.13 7.94
CA GLN A 485 44.94 -27.58 6.64
C GLN A 485 45.49 -28.66 5.70
N THR A 486 44.81 -28.89 4.56
CA THR A 486 45.34 -29.75 3.51
C THR A 486 46.50 -29.07 2.78
N LEU A 487 47.42 -29.87 2.24
CA LEU A 487 48.68 -29.45 1.62
C LEU A 487 48.82 -29.94 0.17
N PHE A 488 47.89 -30.79 -0.28
CA PHE A 488 47.82 -31.34 -1.64
C PHE A 488 46.42 -31.93 -1.92
N ALA A 489 46.11 -32.10 -3.21
CA ALA A 489 44.85 -32.67 -3.67
C ALA A 489 44.68 -34.14 -3.22
N ASN A 490 43.43 -34.59 -3.08
CA ASN A 490 43.05 -35.92 -2.58
C ASN A 490 43.45 -36.21 -1.12
N GLN A 491 43.83 -35.19 -0.33
CA GLN A 491 44.22 -35.36 1.07
C GLN A 491 43.02 -35.27 2.02
N PHE A 492 42.90 -36.25 2.93
CA PHE A 492 42.04 -36.18 4.10
C PHE A 492 42.87 -35.81 5.33
N MET A 493 42.76 -34.56 5.80
CA MET A 493 43.33 -34.12 7.08
C MET A 493 42.24 -34.06 8.15
N PHE A 494 42.52 -34.73 9.28
CA PHE A 494 41.73 -34.65 10.49
C PHE A 494 42.54 -33.89 11.54
N GLY A 495 42.05 -32.74 12.02
CA GLY A 495 42.70 -31.91 13.03
C GLY A 495 44.05 -31.34 12.61
N SER A 496 44.86 -30.99 13.61
CA SER A 496 46.22 -30.48 13.48
C SER A 496 47.20 -31.31 14.34
N VAL A 497 48.48 -30.91 14.39
CA VAL A 497 49.54 -31.61 15.14
C VAL A 497 49.30 -31.74 16.66
N SER A 498 48.33 -31.02 17.22
CA SER A 498 47.93 -31.15 18.63
C SER A 498 46.79 -32.15 18.89
N ASN A 499 46.18 -32.73 17.85
CA ASN A 499 45.00 -33.59 17.99
C ASN A 499 45.37 -35.05 18.34
N THR A 500 44.49 -35.72 19.07
CA THR A 500 44.63 -37.15 19.43
C THR A 500 43.54 -37.97 18.75
N TYR A 501 43.93 -38.88 17.86
CA TYR A 501 43.00 -39.76 17.14
C TYR A 501 42.62 -40.98 17.99
N THR A 502 41.32 -41.27 18.10
CA THR A 502 40.81 -42.45 18.83
C THR A 502 39.83 -43.21 17.94
N MET A 503 40.21 -44.43 17.52
CA MET A 503 39.44 -45.27 16.60
C MET A 503 39.08 -46.62 17.27
N PRO A 504 38.11 -46.66 18.20
CA PRO A 504 37.88 -47.81 19.07
C PRO A 504 37.43 -49.08 18.33
N GLY A 505 36.92 -48.93 17.10
CA GLY A 505 36.56 -50.06 16.24
C GLY A 505 37.74 -50.97 15.85
N ILE A 506 38.96 -50.42 15.74
CA ILE A 506 40.16 -51.16 15.28
C ILE A 506 40.46 -52.36 16.19
N THR A 507 40.29 -52.22 17.50
CA THR A 507 40.54 -53.29 18.48
C THR A 507 39.37 -54.26 18.64
N SER A 508 38.23 -54.03 18.00
CA SER A 508 37.03 -54.85 18.19
C SER A 508 37.18 -56.27 17.62
N ALA A 509 36.52 -57.24 18.26
CA ALA A 509 36.51 -58.63 17.78
C ALA A 509 35.91 -58.75 16.36
N ALA A 510 34.97 -57.88 16.00
CA ALA A 510 34.41 -57.81 14.64
C ALA A 510 35.45 -57.31 13.62
N SER A 511 36.20 -56.26 13.94
CA SER A 511 37.27 -55.76 13.06
C SER A 511 38.42 -56.77 12.91
N GLN A 512 38.73 -57.55 13.95
CA GLN A 512 39.70 -58.66 13.86
C GLN A 512 39.17 -59.80 12.98
N ALA A 513 37.92 -60.23 13.17
CA ALA A 513 37.29 -61.30 12.39
C ALA A 513 37.03 -60.93 10.91
N ALA A 514 37.06 -59.64 10.56
CA ALA A 514 36.95 -59.16 9.18
C ALA A 514 38.29 -59.15 8.42
N GLN A 515 39.43 -59.40 9.08
CA GLN A 515 40.74 -59.44 8.42
C GLN A 515 40.87 -60.71 7.55
N THR A 516 41.37 -60.55 6.32
CA THR A 516 41.58 -61.65 5.36
C THR A 516 42.82 -61.39 4.52
N GLY A 517 43.43 -62.45 3.99
CA GLY A 517 44.69 -62.39 3.25
C GLY A 517 45.92 -62.25 4.17
N ASP A 518 47.05 -61.87 3.58
CA ASP A 518 48.29 -61.62 4.32
C ASP A 518 48.21 -60.29 5.08
N LEU A 519 48.57 -60.33 6.37
CA LEU A 519 48.55 -59.14 7.23
C LEU A 519 49.82 -58.30 7.04
N ALA A 520 49.66 -56.99 7.03
CA ALA A 520 50.74 -56.01 6.91
C ALA A 520 50.67 -54.99 8.07
N PHE A 521 51.79 -54.34 8.37
CA PHE A 521 51.82 -53.28 9.38
C PHE A 521 51.40 -51.95 8.75
N VAL A 522 50.44 -51.25 9.38
CA VAL A 522 50.24 -49.83 9.09
C VAL A 522 51.37 -49.05 9.76
N THR A 523 52.09 -48.29 8.96
CA THR A 523 53.20 -47.42 9.34
C THR A 523 52.83 -45.96 9.13
N THR A 524 53.60 -45.04 9.71
CA THR A 524 53.43 -43.61 9.48
C THR A 524 54.77 -42.90 9.33
N ASP A 525 54.78 -41.79 8.59
CA ASP A 525 55.93 -40.92 8.43
C ASP A 525 55.91 -39.76 9.45
N ALA A 526 56.89 -38.85 9.37
CA ALA A 526 56.95 -37.68 10.24
C ALA A 526 55.85 -36.63 9.98
N ASN A 527 55.03 -36.80 8.93
CA ASN A 527 53.95 -35.91 8.52
C ASN A 527 52.56 -36.47 8.86
N GLY A 528 52.48 -37.68 9.44
CA GLY A 528 51.23 -38.36 9.77
C GLY A 528 50.57 -39.12 8.62
N ASN A 529 51.24 -39.27 7.46
CA ASN A 529 50.72 -40.10 6.36
C ASN A 529 50.65 -41.56 6.81
N LEU A 530 49.58 -42.29 6.47
CA LEU A 530 49.43 -43.71 6.79
C LEU A 530 49.69 -44.59 5.57
N ALA A 531 50.53 -45.62 5.72
CA ALA A 531 50.83 -46.55 4.64
C ALA A 531 51.01 -47.99 5.16
N SER A 532 50.53 -48.97 4.40
CA SER A 532 50.91 -50.38 4.61
C SER A 532 52.40 -50.56 4.31
N ASP A 533 53.11 -51.29 5.16
CA ASP A 533 54.51 -51.67 4.94
C ASP A 533 54.69 -52.69 3.79
N GLY A 534 53.59 -53.20 3.22
CA GLY A 534 53.62 -54.24 2.19
C GLY A 534 54.26 -55.56 2.65
N GLY A 535 54.28 -55.80 3.96
CA GLY A 535 55.01 -56.92 4.57
C GLY A 535 56.54 -56.72 4.59
N SER A 536 57.08 -55.53 4.30
CA SER A 536 58.52 -55.26 4.32
C SER A 536 59.17 -55.59 5.68
N ILE A 537 58.49 -55.31 6.79
CA ILE A 537 58.95 -55.63 8.15
C ILE A 537 58.91 -57.14 8.38
N LEU A 538 57.87 -57.84 7.91
CA LEU A 538 57.75 -59.30 8.01
C LEU A 538 58.80 -60.03 7.16
N ASN A 539 59.06 -59.55 5.94
CA ASN A 539 60.11 -60.07 5.07
C ASN A 539 61.49 -59.89 5.71
N ARG A 540 61.80 -58.68 6.23
CA ARG A 540 63.06 -58.43 6.96
C ARG A 540 63.17 -59.23 8.25
N LEU A 541 62.06 -59.54 8.93
CA LEU A 541 62.06 -60.45 10.07
C LEU A 541 62.42 -61.87 9.63
N SER A 542 61.80 -62.39 8.56
CA SER A 542 62.09 -63.72 8.01
C SER A 542 63.54 -63.84 7.48
N GLU A 543 64.08 -62.78 6.86
CA GLU A 543 65.51 -62.68 6.51
C GLU A 543 66.41 -62.73 7.76
N THR A 544 66.01 -62.07 8.85
CA THR A 544 66.75 -62.05 10.12
C THR A 544 66.68 -63.39 10.85
N GLU A 545 65.52 -64.05 10.87
CA GLU A 545 65.33 -65.42 11.38
C GLU A 545 66.15 -66.43 10.57
N SER A 546 66.17 -66.28 9.25
CA SER A 546 67.03 -67.09 8.36
C SER A 546 68.51 -66.86 8.66
N ALA A 547 68.95 -65.61 8.87
CA ALA A 547 70.32 -65.29 9.26
C ALA A 547 70.68 -65.85 10.66
N LEU A 548 69.73 -65.84 11.59
CA LEU A 548 69.89 -66.43 12.92
C LEU A 548 70.04 -67.96 12.84
N SER A 549 69.19 -68.65 12.09
CA SER A 549 69.29 -70.11 11.86
C SER A 549 70.65 -70.50 11.28
N ASN A 550 71.17 -69.76 10.30
CA ASN A 550 72.51 -69.98 9.73
C ASN A 550 73.64 -69.77 10.78
N ALA A 551 73.44 -68.87 11.75
CA ALA A 551 74.39 -68.66 12.84
C ALA A 551 74.31 -69.77 13.91
N GLU A 552 73.13 -70.32 14.18
CA GLU A 552 72.95 -71.46 15.08
C GLU A 552 73.60 -72.74 14.53
N ASP A 553 73.45 -73.02 13.23
CA ASP A 553 74.15 -74.13 12.56
C ASP A 553 75.68 -73.97 12.65
N ALA A 554 76.21 -72.75 12.47
CA ALA A 554 77.64 -72.48 12.61
C ALA A 554 78.15 -72.70 14.06
N ILE A 555 77.31 -72.45 15.07
CA ILE A 555 77.61 -72.75 16.47
C ILE A 555 77.57 -74.26 16.72
N ALA A 556 76.63 -75.00 16.12
CA ALA A 556 76.54 -76.45 16.24
C ALA A 556 77.77 -77.16 15.65
N ASP A 557 78.24 -76.74 14.47
CA ASP A 557 79.45 -77.32 13.86
C ASP A 557 80.74 -76.96 14.64
N ALA A 558 80.76 -75.82 15.35
CA ALA A 558 81.82 -75.50 16.30
C ALA A 558 81.79 -76.38 17.56
N GLN A 559 80.61 -76.70 18.10
CA GLN A 559 80.46 -77.62 19.24
C GLN A 559 80.86 -79.06 18.90
N LYS A 560 80.64 -79.49 17.66
CA LYS A 560 81.04 -80.80 17.11
C LYS A 560 82.57 -81.00 17.05
N VAL A 561 83.35 -79.93 16.97
CA VAL A 561 84.83 -79.99 17.13
C VAL A 561 85.24 -80.28 18.59
N LEU A 562 84.38 -79.94 19.55
CA LEU A 562 84.67 -80.05 20.99
C LEU A 562 84.47 -81.47 21.57
N SER A 563 83.83 -82.39 20.83
CA SER A 563 83.27 -83.64 21.38
C SER A 563 84.13 -84.91 21.19
N THR A 564 85.47 -84.83 21.32
CA THR A 564 86.38 -85.99 21.13
C THR A 564 87.27 -86.23 22.38
N PRO A 565 87.02 -87.24 23.25
CA PRO A 565 87.62 -87.30 24.60
C PRO A 565 88.74 -88.35 24.84
N GLY A 566 89.67 -88.01 25.74
CA GLY A 566 90.66 -88.91 26.41
C GLY A 566 92.13 -88.64 26.01
N GLN A 567 93.15 -88.71 26.88
CA GLN A 567 93.31 -89.15 28.28
C GLN A 567 94.62 -88.49 28.87
N VAL A 568 94.94 -88.34 30.17
CA VAL A 568 94.30 -88.61 31.49
C VAL A 568 95.03 -87.81 32.61
N LEU A 569 94.45 -87.82 33.83
CA LEU A 569 94.93 -87.50 35.21
C LEU A 569 96.47 -87.52 35.47
N ASP A 570 97.03 -86.78 36.45
CA ASP A 570 96.57 -86.57 37.84
C ASP A 570 97.17 -85.29 38.52
N GLY A 571 96.41 -84.59 39.37
CA GLY A 571 97.01 -84.05 40.62
C GLY A 571 96.97 -82.55 41.03
N PRO A 572 96.64 -81.52 40.22
CA PRO A 572 96.68 -80.11 40.68
C PRO A 572 95.29 -79.43 40.83
N GLU A 573 94.22 -80.20 40.76
CA GLU A 573 92.88 -79.76 40.36
C GLU A 573 92.27 -78.64 41.23
N THR A 574 92.61 -78.53 42.51
CA THR A 574 92.11 -77.46 43.39
C THR A 574 92.46 -76.05 42.89
N SER A 575 93.60 -75.82 42.22
CA SER A 575 93.94 -74.48 41.74
C SER A 575 93.18 -74.08 40.48
N THR A 576 92.85 -75.05 39.61
CA THR A 576 92.03 -74.80 38.42
C THR A 576 90.56 -74.70 38.81
N ALA A 577 90.06 -75.62 39.64
CA ALA A 577 88.70 -75.56 40.17
C ALA A 577 88.43 -74.27 40.99
N ILE A 578 89.43 -73.66 41.63
CA ILE A 578 89.27 -72.34 42.27
C ILE A 578 89.16 -71.20 41.23
N ASN A 579 89.89 -71.24 40.12
CA ASN A 579 89.79 -70.23 39.05
C ASN A 579 88.56 -70.44 38.15
N GLU A 580 88.14 -71.67 37.91
CA GLU A 580 86.89 -72.02 37.24
C GLU A 580 85.70 -71.68 38.14
N ASN A 581 85.76 -71.93 39.45
CA ASN A 581 84.75 -71.40 40.38
C ASN A 581 84.81 -69.87 40.46
N ALA A 582 85.96 -69.21 40.39
CA ALA A 582 86.02 -67.74 40.34
C ALA A 582 85.40 -67.19 39.04
N THR A 583 85.60 -67.86 37.91
CA THR A 583 85.03 -67.50 36.61
C THR A 583 83.54 -67.84 36.52
N ALA A 584 83.10 -68.94 37.14
CA ALA A 584 81.70 -69.31 37.30
C ALA A 584 81.00 -68.36 38.29
N ILE A 585 81.64 -67.95 39.38
CA ILE A 585 81.14 -66.93 40.31
C ILE A 585 81.09 -65.56 39.62
N ALA A 586 82.04 -65.22 38.74
CA ALA A 586 81.95 -64.01 37.92
C ALA A 586 80.82 -64.09 36.87
N THR A 587 80.61 -65.26 36.25
CA THR A 587 79.52 -65.50 35.28
C THR A 587 78.15 -65.50 35.97
N VAL A 588 78.05 -66.10 37.15
CA VAL A 588 76.88 -66.07 38.04
C VAL A 588 76.67 -64.64 38.56
N SER A 589 77.71 -63.88 38.91
CA SER A 589 77.58 -62.46 39.29
C SER A 589 77.10 -61.60 38.12
N SER A 590 77.61 -61.82 36.90
CA SER A 590 77.10 -61.22 35.67
C SER A 590 75.63 -61.58 35.44
N THR A 591 75.23 -62.82 35.72
CA THR A 591 73.86 -63.30 35.55
C THR A 591 72.94 -62.80 36.65
N VAL A 592 73.42 -62.68 37.89
CA VAL A 592 72.71 -62.09 39.04
C VAL A 592 72.54 -60.59 38.84
N ASN A 593 73.56 -59.86 38.38
CA ASN A 593 73.43 -58.45 38.03
C ASN A 593 72.43 -58.25 36.88
N ARG A 594 72.52 -59.04 35.80
CA ARG A 594 71.56 -58.99 34.69
C ARG A 594 70.14 -59.40 35.10
N ASN A 595 70.01 -60.30 36.07
CA ASN A 595 68.72 -60.63 36.67
C ASN A 595 68.24 -59.52 37.62
N GLN A 596 69.12 -58.81 38.33
CA GLN A 596 68.78 -57.65 39.16
C GLN A 596 68.34 -56.46 38.30
N GLU A 597 68.98 -56.24 37.15
CA GLU A 597 68.56 -55.28 36.11
C GLU A 597 67.19 -55.65 35.52
N ARG A 598 66.97 -56.93 35.19
CA ARG A 598 65.67 -57.42 34.71
C ARG A 598 64.58 -57.39 35.77
N ILE A 599 64.92 -57.64 37.04
CA ILE A 599 63.99 -57.53 38.17
C ILE A 599 63.66 -56.06 38.41
N ALA A 600 64.62 -55.14 38.45
CA ALA A 600 64.36 -53.70 38.55
C ALA A 600 63.53 -53.17 37.37
N SER A 601 63.79 -53.66 36.14
CA SER A 601 62.96 -53.36 34.97
C SER A 601 61.54 -53.92 35.11
N ALA A 602 61.38 -55.14 35.64
CA ALA A 602 60.06 -55.73 35.89
C ALA A 602 59.32 -55.02 37.03
N GLU A 603 60.00 -54.62 38.11
CA GLU A 603 59.46 -53.84 39.23
C GLU A 603 59.03 -52.44 38.74
N SER A 604 59.82 -51.79 37.89
CA SER A 604 59.44 -50.53 37.23
C SER A 604 58.21 -50.71 36.33
N SER A 605 58.13 -51.79 35.56
CA SER A 605 56.96 -52.11 34.73
C SER A 605 55.72 -52.46 35.57
N ILE A 606 55.88 -53.19 36.67
CA ILE A 606 54.80 -53.53 37.61
C ILE A 606 54.33 -52.26 38.34
N SER A 607 55.22 -51.34 38.71
CA SER A 607 54.87 -50.03 39.27
C SER A 607 54.12 -49.17 38.25
N GLY A 608 54.59 -49.09 37.01
CA GLY A 608 53.91 -48.39 35.91
C GLY A 608 52.53 -48.97 35.61
N ASN A 609 52.40 -50.30 35.57
CA ASN A 609 51.11 -50.99 35.43
C ASN A 609 50.19 -50.73 36.64
N THR A 610 50.72 -50.72 37.87
CA THR A 610 49.93 -50.45 39.09
C THR A 610 49.40 -49.02 39.10
N GLN A 611 50.23 -48.04 38.71
CA GLN A 611 49.80 -46.65 38.54
C GLN A 611 48.77 -46.52 37.41
N SER A 612 48.96 -47.22 36.30
CA SER A 612 48.04 -47.21 35.16
C SER A 612 46.68 -47.82 35.51
N ILE A 613 46.67 -48.94 36.26
CA ILE A 613 45.44 -49.57 36.78
C ILE A 613 44.73 -48.65 37.78
N SER A 614 45.47 -47.98 38.68
CA SER A 614 44.88 -47.02 39.62
C SER A 614 44.27 -45.82 38.89
N LEU A 615 44.93 -45.30 37.84
CA LEU A 615 44.39 -44.23 37.01
C LEU A 615 43.17 -44.69 36.19
N LEU A 616 43.18 -45.94 35.71
CA LEU A 616 42.04 -46.54 35.00
C LEU A 616 40.82 -46.72 35.91
N ASN A 617 41.02 -47.17 37.16
CA ASN A 617 39.96 -47.28 38.16
C ASN A 617 39.32 -45.92 38.46
N ASN A 618 40.12 -44.87 38.72
CA ASN A 618 39.62 -43.52 38.94
C ASN A 618 38.83 -42.99 37.72
N ARG A 619 39.26 -43.33 36.50
CA ARG A 619 38.53 -42.99 35.26
C ARG A 619 37.23 -43.79 35.10
N PHE A 620 37.17 -45.05 35.55
CA PHE A 620 35.92 -45.83 35.60
C PHE A 620 34.93 -45.28 36.63
N GLU A 621 35.38 -44.86 37.81
CA GLU A 621 34.53 -44.17 38.79
C GLU A 621 33.99 -42.84 38.24
N THR A 622 34.86 -42.05 37.59
CA THR A 622 34.45 -40.79 36.93
C THR A 622 33.42 -41.03 35.82
N LEU A 623 33.63 -42.05 34.98
CA LEU A 623 32.69 -42.41 33.92
C LEU A 623 31.35 -42.92 34.46
N GLY A 624 31.36 -43.67 35.57
CA GLY A 624 30.13 -44.09 36.25
C GLY A 624 29.28 -42.89 36.68
N LEU A 625 29.90 -41.92 37.37
CA LEU A 625 29.23 -40.69 37.80
C LEU A 625 28.64 -39.89 36.63
N GLN A 626 29.35 -39.80 35.50
CA GLN A 626 28.86 -39.13 34.30
C GLN A 626 27.70 -39.87 33.61
N VAL A 627 27.66 -41.20 33.70
CA VAL A 627 26.54 -42.01 33.20
C VAL A 627 25.32 -41.88 34.11
N ASP A 628 25.49 -41.85 35.43
CA ASP A 628 24.41 -41.63 36.40
C ASP A 628 23.83 -40.21 36.28
N GLU A 629 24.68 -39.19 36.07
CA GLU A 629 24.27 -37.81 35.79
C GLU A 629 23.47 -37.71 34.48
N LEU A 630 23.97 -38.31 33.39
CA LEU A 630 23.26 -38.33 32.11
C LEU A 630 21.92 -39.07 32.19
N ALA A 631 21.86 -40.20 32.91
CA ALA A 631 20.62 -40.93 33.14
C ALA A 631 19.60 -40.09 33.94
N THR A 632 20.07 -39.28 34.90
CA THR A 632 19.22 -38.34 35.66
C THR A 632 18.68 -37.23 34.76
N ILE A 633 19.51 -36.63 33.91
CA ILE A 633 19.10 -35.58 32.96
C ILE A 633 18.09 -36.12 31.93
N VAL A 634 18.28 -37.34 31.42
CA VAL A 634 17.34 -37.97 30.49
C VAL A 634 15.99 -38.25 31.17
N ALA A 635 15.98 -38.69 32.44
CA ALA A 635 14.76 -38.88 33.21
C ALA A 635 14.00 -37.57 33.46
N ASP A 636 14.69 -36.50 33.86
CA ASP A 636 14.09 -35.17 34.10
C ASP A 636 13.52 -34.58 32.81
N ASN A 637 14.26 -34.61 31.70
CA ASN A 637 13.76 -34.20 30.39
C ASN A 637 12.53 -35.00 29.95
N THR A 638 12.45 -36.29 30.31
CA THR A 638 11.29 -37.14 30.00
C THR A 638 10.06 -36.69 30.81
N GLU A 639 10.21 -36.38 32.10
CA GLU A 639 9.10 -35.83 32.91
C GLU A 639 8.68 -34.43 32.44
N GLN A 640 9.63 -33.58 32.04
CA GLN A 640 9.32 -32.25 31.49
C GLN A 640 8.53 -32.33 30.18
N ILE A 641 8.92 -33.23 29.26
CA ILE A 641 8.18 -33.46 28.00
C ILE A 641 6.76 -33.95 28.31
N ALA A 642 6.62 -34.96 29.18
CA ALA A 642 5.31 -35.48 29.59
C ALA A 642 4.44 -34.41 30.26
N ALA A 643 5.02 -33.55 31.11
CA ALA A 643 4.33 -32.42 31.73
C ALA A 643 3.85 -31.38 30.70
N ASN A 644 4.64 -31.11 29.66
CA ASN A 644 4.27 -30.20 28.57
C ASN A 644 3.13 -30.79 27.72
N THR A 645 3.22 -32.06 27.34
CA THR A 645 2.16 -32.78 26.60
C THR A 645 0.84 -32.79 27.38
N ALA A 646 0.89 -33.07 28.69
CA ALA A 646 -0.26 -32.96 29.58
C ALA A 646 -0.80 -31.52 29.67
N GLY A 647 0.08 -30.52 29.70
CA GLY A 647 -0.31 -29.10 29.64
C GLY A 647 -1.08 -28.73 28.38
N ILE A 648 -0.66 -29.23 27.22
CA ILE A 648 -1.33 -29.01 25.93
C ILE A 648 -2.67 -29.76 25.89
N ALA A 649 -2.73 -31.02 26.38
CA ALA A 649 -4.00 -31.75 26.49
C ALA A 649 -4.99 -31.02 27.42
N ILE A 650 -4.53 -30.48 28.55
CA ILE A 650 -5.31 -29.65 29.48
C ILE A 650 -5.77 -28.35 28.82
N ALA A 651 -4.92 -27.68 28.03
CA ALA A 651 -5.31 -26.49 27.27
C ALA A 651 -6.41 -26.81 26.24
N ASN A 652 -6.29 -27.92 25.50
CA ASN A 652 -7.31 -28.40 24.57
C ASN A 652 -8.64 -28.69 25.27
N ALA A 653 -8.61 -29.35 26.43
CA ALA A 653 -9.81 -29.58 27.25
C ALA A 653 -10.42 -28.25 27.73
N MET A 654 -9.59 -27.31 28.17
CA MET A 654 -10.02 -25.99 28.65
C MET A 654 -10.47 -25.04 27.53
N ALA A 655 -10.22 -25.33 26.25
CA ALA A 655 -10.53 -24.45 25.13
C ALA A 655 -12.04 -24.24 24.93
N GLY A 656 -12.86 -25.27 25.17
CA GLY A 656 -14.32 -25.23 25.00
C GLY A 656 -15.01 -24.24 25.95
N SER A 657 -15.22 -23.01 25.47
CA SER A 657 -15.82 -21.91 26.23
C SER A 657 -17.30 -22.14 26.52
N SER A 658 -17.73 -21.98 27.78
CA SER A 658 -19.15 -21.91 28.13
C SER A 658 -19.75 -20.59 27.62
N TRP A 659 -20.33 -20.61 26.43
CA TRP A 659 -21.13 -19.49 25.92
C TRP A 659 -22.42 -19.39 26.73
N LEU A 660 -22.67 -18.22 27.32
CA LEU A 660 -23.94 -17.93 28.00
C LEU A 660 -24.96 -17.40 27.00
N GLN A 661 -26.12 -18.05 26.89
CA GLN A 661 -27.26 -17.54 26.12
C GLN A 661 -27.79 -16.23 26.74
N ALA A 662 -28.62 -15.49 26.00
CA ALA A 662 -29.06 -14.13 26.37
C ALA A 662 -29.81 -14.05 27.72
N ASN A 663 -30.39 -15.16 28.18
CA ASN A 663 -31.10 -15.29 29.46
C ASN A 663 -30.31 -16.05 30.55
N GLU A 664 -29.15 -16.64 30.23
CA GLU A 664 -28.35 -17.43 31.18
C GLU A 664 -27.42 -16.55 32.02
N THR A 665 -27.55 -16.64 33.34
CA THR A 665 -26.65 -15.93 34.28
C THR A 665 -25.43 -16.77 34.69
N HIS A 666 -25.54 -18.10 34.61
CA HIS A 666 -24.50 -19.06 35.03
C HIS A 666 -24.51 -20.25 34.05
N ALA A 667 -23.33 -20.74 33.66
CA ALA A 667 -23.17 -21.98 32.90
C ALA A 667 -21.96 -22.77 33.41
N VAL A 668 -22.03 -24.10 33.30
CA VAL A 668 -20.92 -25.02 33.62
C VAL A 668 -20.76 -26.00 32.47
N THR A 669 -19.54 -26.13 31.95
CA THR A 669 -19.19 -27.05 30.86
C THR A 669 -18.13 -28.03 31.32
N ALA A 670 -18.28 -29.31 30.95
CA ALA A 670 -17.31 -30.36 31.17
C ALA A 670 -16.80 -30.85 29.80
N ASN A 671 -15.49 -30.79 29.60
CA ASN A 671 -14.82 -30.98 28.32
C ASN A 671 -13.74 -32.07 28.45
N TRP A 672 -13.41 -32.70 27.32
CA TRP A 672 -12.26 -33.59 27.18
C TRP A 672 -11.31 -33.03 26.12
N GLY A 673 -10.01 -33.21 26.34
CA GLY A 673 -8.93 -32.83 25.44
C GLY A 673 -7.90 -33.94 25.31
N HIS A 674 -7.26 -34.01 24.16
CA HIS A 674 -6.25 -35.00 23.84
C HIS A 674 -5.11 -34.32 23.09
N TYR A 675 -3.87 -34.75 23.34
CA TYR A 675 -2.68 -34.35 22.59
C TYR A 675 -1.57 -35.38 22.82
N ASP A 676 -0.90 -35.78 21.73
CA ASP A 676 0.17 -36.80 21.69
C ASP A 676 -0.03 -37.97 22.68
N ASN A 677 -1.11 -38.72 22.47
CA ASN A 677 -1.54 -39.88 23.27
C ASN A 677 -1.97 -39.59 24.74
N THR A 678 -1.68 -38.40 25.28
CA THR A 678 -2.12 -37.94 26.61
C THR A 678 -3.53 -37.34 26.59
N ASN A 679 -4.29 -37.60 27.65
CA ASN A 679 -5.66 -37.16 27.82
C ASN A 679 -5.78 -36.13 28.96
N ALA A 680 -6.79 -35.27 28.88
CA ALA A 680 -7.17 -34.39 29.96
C ALA A 680 -8.68 -34.13 30.00
N PHE A 681 -9.19 -33.84 31.19
CA PHE A 681 -10.58 -33.44 31.42
C PHE A 681 -10.61 -32.07 32.10
N ALA A 682 -11.51 -31.19 31.66
CA ALA A 682 -11.67 -29.87 32.23
C ALA A 682 -13.11 -29.58 32.61
N ILE A 683 -13.29 -28.85 33.72
CA ILE A 683 -14.58 -28.29 34.12
C ILE A 683 -14.41 -26.77 34.16
N SER A 684 -15.24 -26.06 33.39
CA SER A 684 -15.27 -24.60 33.31
C SER A 684 -16.63 -24.08 33.77
N ALA A 685 -16.63 -22.92 34.41
CA ALA A 685 -17.82 -22.19 34.82
C ALA A 685 -17.75 -20.74 34.29
N THR A 686 -18.87 -20.23 33.79
CA THR A 686 -18.99 -18.87 33.25
C THR A 686 -20.16 -18.16 33.91
N GLN A 687 -19.93 -16.92 34.34
CA GLN A 687 -20.82 -16.05 35.10
C GLN A 687 -21.11 -14.77 34.30
N ARG A 688 -22.38 -14.40 34.12
CA ARG A 688 -22.74 -13.06 33.66
C ARG A 688 -22.59 -12.07 34.82
N LEU A 689 -21.91 -10.96 34.59
CA LEU A 689 -21.73 -9.87 35.55
C LEU A 689 -22.76 -8.77 35.29
N ASP A 690 -22.91 -8.37 34.02
CA ASP A 690 -23.97 -7.50 33.50
C ASP A 690 -24.29 -7.88 32.04
N ASN A 691 -25.02 -7.05 31.30
CA ASN A 691 -25.40 -7.35 29.91
C ASN A 691 -24.20 -7.47 28.95
N ASN A 692 -23.09 -6.82 29.25
CA ASN A 692 -21.92 -6.65 28.40
C ASN A 692 -20.71 -7.47 28.91
N TRP A 693 -20.60 -7.67 30.22
CA TRP A 693 -19.51 -8.39 30.87
C TRP A 693 -19.88 -9.79 31.35
N SER A 694 -19.02 -10.76 31.05
CA SER A 694 -19.03 -12.08 31.70
C SER A 694 -17.61 -12.50 32.11
N ALA A 695 -17.51 -13.26 33.20
CA ALA A 695 -16.26 -13.84 33.69
C ALA A 695 -16.31 -15.37 33.54
N ASN A 696 -15.22 -15.98 33.07
CA ASN A 696 -15.07 -17.43 33.04
C ASN A 696 -13.85 -17.89 33.84
N MET A 697 -13.97 -19.09 34.40
CA MET A 697 -12.91 -19.81 35.08
C MET A 697 -13.00 -21.28 34.71
N GLY A 698 -11.88 -22.00 34.74
CA GLY A 698 -11.88 -23.43 34.50
C GLY A 698 -10.65 -24.10 35.08
N VAL A 699 -10.80 -25.37 35.45
CA VAL A 699 -9.73 -26.22 35.94
C VAL A 699 -9.70 -27.50 35.12
N GLY A 700 -8.50 -27.94 34.74
CA GLY A 700 -8.29 -29.18 34.01
C GLY A 700 -7.24 -30.06 34.68
N PHE A 701 -7.39 -31.37 34.51
CA PHE A 701 -6.44 -32.37 34.99
C PHE A 701 -6.15 -33.40 33.89
N SER A 702 -4.90 -33.83 33.81
CA SER A 702 -4.51 -35.02 33.05
C SER A 702 -4.40 -36.20 34.01
N PRO A 703 -5.19 -37.28 33.85
CA PRO A 703 -5.06 -38.46 34.69
C PRO A 703 -3.82 -39.30 34.36
N ASP A 704 -3.29 -39.17 33.14
CA ASP A 704 -2.16 -39.98 32.66
C ASP A 704 -0.85 -39.50 33.31
N GLU A 705 -0.62 -38.18 33.36
CA GLU A 705 0.60 -37.56 33.93
C GLU A 705 0.39 -36.89 35.30
N GLY A 706 -0.83 -36.96 35.85
CA GLY A 706 -1.19 -36.39 37.16
C GLY A 706 -1.13 -34.86 37.27
N LYS A 707 -0.86 -34.14 36.16
CA LYS A 707 -0.70 -32.68 36.14
C LYS A 707 -2.08 -31.98 36.15
N VAL A 708 -2.10 -30.74 36.65
CA VAL A 708 -3.31 -29.89 36.69
C VAL A 708 -3.01 -28.49 36.15
N GLY A 709 -4.02 -27.86 35.54
CA GLY A 709 -3.95 -26.50 35.02
C GLY A 709 -5.26 -25.74 35.25
N ALA A 710 -5.21 -24.41 35.13
CA ALA A 710 -6.37 -23.55 35.32
C ALA A 710 -6.37 -22.37 34.35
N ARG A 711 -7.56 -21.89 33.99
CA ARG A 711 -7.80 -20.66 33.24
C ARG A 711 -8.73 -19.74 34.01
N ALA A 712 -8.54 -18.43 33.87
CA ALA A 712 -9.52 -17.42 34.25
C ALA A 712 -9.48 -16.29 33.20
N GLY A 713 -10.63 -15.68 32.92
CA GLY A 713 -10.73 -14.61 31.94
C GLY A 713 -12.04 -13.84 32.06
N VAL A 714 -12.08 -12.69 31.38
CA VAL A 714 -13.30 -11.88 31.22
C VAL A 714 -13.56 -11.65 29.74
N ARG A 715 -14.83 -11.59 29.37
CA ARG A 715 -15.31 -11.20 28.05
C ARG A 715 -16.17 -9.96 28.20
N LEU A 716 -15.76 -8.89 27.53
CA LEU A 716 -16.62 -7.78 27.14
C LEU A 716 -17.23 -8.10 25.77
N GLY A 717 -18.51 -7.83 25.61
CA GLY A 717 -19.19 -7.65 24.33
C GLY A 717 -19.97 -6.34 24.34
N TRP A 718 -20.13 -5.72 23.17
CA TRP A 718 -20.92 -4.52 22.95
C TRP A 718 -22.06 -4.82 21.98
#